data_AF-A0A812XJD7-F1
#
_entry.id   AF-A0A812XJD7-F1
#
_cell.length_a   1.000
_cell.length_b   1.000
_cell.length_c   1.000
_cell.angle_alpha   90.00
_cell.angle_beta   90.00
_cell.angle_gamma   90.00
#
_symmetry.space_group_name_H-M   'P 1'
#
loop_
_entity.id
_entity.type
_entity.pdbx_description
1 polymer ?
#
loop_
_entity_poly.entity_id
_entity_poly.type
_entity_poly.pdbx_seq_one_letter_code
_entity_poly.pdbx_strand_id
1 'polypeptide(L)'
;MMPAFIRAIWWPDAATKREEALDTFLRMQLAALSKPNTQDDCAWLYCWWQHGFRYVGMARARRADACMSGGPLCRFVEHLSLRTRPHPRDAQKLRYRRARSYSGGSFWWLPAFVGRTAQVAAMEQLEIKLHLPNANGPARAGMLDKPCKVQRKRPPRWRRLRCSGRAPPAHAAWEGHIGGSQLTKGMASFESADADLSQWSFCQAYRHTQRCQMGTEATMGPLSIYSPAMQQLFLLWAAAGNEIDWGLLEKCWKVPCGPVALAKLCHMVKGPLRLSHGLHRVEKNWDVPRFLENGDLQAMFRKCVGKAFAKVTACRHLGCQALPRRALQQYDERRRACKQSYDAHTREMSFAPGCSIIPDDKCKKYAWRMSQDAYRFLLAYFILLAANWQLTAMSVTEANEWCYDMIIALLPKHLIGFLGMSRRPWILPYCYAMIKAKCFAPHGRTCMSAGHSCVRKVISFATWPKKSCWRMVSRGLQIALQRGPDNWQVWSLRDAPAILRRKLSNLSMPGDPHVCSRCGGPKSHLEATVHDAGQFFECVTVTDALQAAHGVLQLTAQHTGCFHACVFRKKKKAGFLSTHSFRFLPRKFRCFDFQELFLVFAAAISVTYVSAGSRVVKLSTLSIGGIMSMIASAMVLCLSEHKWLQRRTAWVAAGFSDSLPWNEQVAALRYVDDLLQVSAMYCAGCLARVPEVVYQVPFKLAESGRAVTWIDLRLDLDPLSVSVAQKTLTIKPPWAAKSGYVRSWLCGRFARWQQVGLSKEMTAAETTRAFWELLLQGSRLGCSGLLCIPSSMSDGLLNFKSYKLVIQLPNPTARELQQDGAQARFPLRRALCAAMLPPFLQLGLLMGWLLQAVMATNRLGKNGERYRPSKPMGSGRRGDERARHPEAVQRLVLDIRTNDNAGRSRKRSRRGRPRSSSSSSSSSSRNKARKDKQEIARLKAMLAEKEAEECKREADKKHADAEAARRRELEEFKSTVLSLLPKQPPLPANVTEGMPKASFSAEIAQRAGYFVHEVADFAGCDSWEDIEARLKNVSNPKLKEMLQGKGVTDVPSSKPAVVKAVMRVLKNEFSSVQ
;
A
#
# COMPACT_ATOMS: atom_id res chain seq x y z
N MET A 1 69.08 30.11 -6.76
CA MET A 1 67.87 29.65 -7.50
C MET A 1 66.92 28.94 -6.55
N MET A 2 65.65 29.34 -6.49
CA MET A 2 64.63 28.68 -5.66
C MET A 2 64.22 27.32 -6.26
N PRO A 3 64.16 26.22 -5.47
CA PRO A 3 63.72 24.90 -5.95
C PRO A 3 62.35 24.95 -6.64
N ALA A 4 62.19 24.18 -7.73
CA ALA A 4 60.98 24.22 -8.59
C ALA A 4 59.67 23.95 -7.82
N PHE A 5 59.69 23.12 -6.77
CA PHE A 5 58.50 22.84 -5.96
C PHE A 5 58.10 24.01 -5.05
N ILE A 6 59.05 24.85 -4.60
CA ILE A 6 58.72 26.07 -3.85
C ILE A 6 58.13 27.11 -4.81
N ARG A 7 58.61 27.16 -6.05
CA ARG A 7 57.93 27.91 -7.11
C ARG A 7 56.52 27.39 -7.36
N ALA A 8 56.28 26.07 -7.34
CA ALA A 8 54.94 25.52 -7.53
C ALA A 8 53.99 25.76 -6.33
N ILE A 9 54.51 25.82 -5.10
CA ILE A 9 53.71 26.07 -3.89
C ILE A 9 53.36 27.56 -3.72
N TRP A 10 54.24 28.47 -4.14
CA TRP A 10 54.06 29.92 -3.94
C TRP A 10 53.72 30.69 -5.24
N TRP A 11 53.99 30.11 -6.41
CA TRP A 11 53.63 30.58 -7.77
C TRP A 11 52.96 29.49 -8.63
N PRO A 12 51.79 28.99 -8.24
CA PRO A 12 51.09 27.97 -9.00
C PRO A 12 50.49 28.48 -10.33
N ASP A 13 50.18 29.78 -10.47
CA ASP A 13 49.56 30.37 -11.67
C ASP A 13 50.16 31.75 -12.05
N ALA A 14 50.16 32.08 -13.36
CA ALA A 14 50.67 33.32 -13.95
C ALA A 14 49.94 34.61 -13.50
N ALA A 15 48.77 34.50 -12.88
CA ALA A 15 47.93 35.63 -12.45
C ALA A 15 48.26 36.15 -11.03
N THR A 16 49.12 35.46 -10.26
CA THR A 16 49.50 35.90 -8.92
C THR A 16 50.51 37.04 -9.02
N LYS A 17 50.12 38.27 -8.66
CA LYS A 17 51.04 39.43 -8.68
C LYS A 17 52.26 39.09 -7.84
N ARG A 18 53.41 39.01 -8.53
CA ARG A 18 54.63 38.45 -7.97
C ARG A 18 55.09 39.18 -6.70
N GLU A 19 54.77 40.46 -6.59
CA GLU A 19 55.10 41.28 -5.43
C GLU A 19 54.31 40.90 -4.16
N GLU A 20 53.03 40.55 -4.28
CA GLU A 20 52.16 40.25 -3.13
C GLU A 20 52.50 38.89 -2.46
N ALA A 21 52.83 37.90 -3.29
CA ALA A 21 53.30 36.60 -2.80
C ALA A 21 54.67 36.72 -2.13
N LEU A 22 55.57 37.54 -2.70
CA LEU A 22 56.89 37.80 -2.12
C LEU A 22 56.77 38.55 -0.79
N ASP A 23 55.89 39.55 -0.72
CA ASP A 23 55.62 40.33 0.49
C ASP A 23 55.00 39.45 1.59
N THR A 24 54.03 38.60 1.26
CA THR A 24 53.45 37.62 2.20
C THR A 24 54.50 36.64 2.73
N PHE A 25 55.33 36.12 1.83
CA PHE A 25 56.44 35.24 2.19
C PHE A 25 57.42 35.94 3.14
N LEU A 26 57.84 37.17 2.81
CA LEU A 26 58.76 37.96 3.63
C LEU A 26 58.15 38.31 4.99
N ARG A 27 56.87 38.67 5.05
CA ARG A 27 56.14 38.89 6.31
C ARG A 27 56.08 37.62 7.15
N MET A 28 55.88 36.45 6.55
CA MET A 28 55.93 35.17 7.27
C MET A 28 57.32 34.87 7.83
N GLN A 29 58.38 35.16 7.06
CA GLN A 29 59.76 35.03 7.55
C GLN A 29 60.00 35.99 8.71
N LEU A 30 59.64 37.26 8.56
CA LEU A 30 59.79 38.28 9.59
C LEU A 30 58.97 37.98 10.84
N ALA A 31 57.75 37.46 10.70
CA ALA A 31 56.90 37.07 11.81
C ALA A 31 57.40 35.80 12.54
N ALA A 32 58.06 34.87 11.83
CA ALA A 32 58.73 33.74 12.46
C ALA A 32 59.96 34.18 13.29
N LEU A 33 60.57 35.32 12.93
CA LEU A 33 61.70 35.94 13.63
C LEU A 33 61.25 36.89 14.76
N SER A 34 60.09 37.53 14.63
CA SER A 34 59.55 38.50 15.59
C SER A 34 58.85 37.82 16.77
N LYS A 35 58.74 38.50 17.91
CA LYS A 35 58.00 38.00 19.09
C LYS A 35 56.49 37.98 18.77
N PRO A 36 55.84 36.82 18.62
CA PRO A 36 54.43 36.77 18.27
C PRO A 36 53.56 37.33 19.40
N ASN A 37 52.51 38.06 19.03
CA ASN A 37 51.59 38.67 19.98
C ASN A 37 50.89 37.60 20.83
N THR A 38 50.63 37.92 22.10
CA THR A 38 50.80 36.95 23.20
C THR A 38 49.68 35.91 23.44
N GLN A 39 48.66 35.79 22.58
CA GLN A 39 47.41 35.06 22.93
C GLN A 39 47.00 33.83 22.08
N ASP A 40 47.66 33.47 20.97
CA ASP A 40 47.14 32.40 20.10
C ASP A 40 47.81 31.01 20.26
N ASP A 41 46.99 29.94 20.28
CA ASP A 41 47.42 28.52 20.11
C ASP A 41 47.80 28.25 18.64
N CYS A 42 48.78 28.99 18.15
CA CYS A 42 49.29 28.88 16.79
C CYS A 42 50.62 28.13 16.75
N ALA A 43 50.82 27.40 15.66
CA ALA A 43 52.06 26.75 15.33
C ALA A 43 52.44 27.06 13.88
N TRP A 44 53.71 26.84 13.60
CA TRP A 44 54.33 27.04 12.31
C TRP A 44 54.78 25.69 11.79
N LEU A 45 54.35 25.34 10.59
CA LEU A 45 54.99 24.28 9.82
C LEU A 45 56.24 24.88 9.19
N TYR A 46 57.38 24.23 9.35
CA TYR A 46 58.61 24.61 8.70
C TYR A 46 59.22 23.41 7.98
N CYS A 47 59.84 23.71 6.85
CA CYS A 47 60.66 22.79 6.08
C CYS A 47 62.13 23.16 6.30
N TRP A 48 62.94 22.17 6.62
CA TRP A 48 64.39 22.29 6.69
C TRP A 48 64.98 21.41 5.61
N TRP A 49 65.68 22.00 4.64
CA TRP A 49 66.26 21.24 3.53
C TRP A 49 67.71 21.59 3.27
N GLN A 50 68.37 20.64 2.61
CA GLN A 50 69.73 20.69 2.14
C GLN A 50 69.89 19.65 1.01
N HIS A 51 70.99 19.71 0.26
CA HIS A 51 71.26 18.69 -0.76
C HIS A 51 71.23 17.28 -0.14
N GLY A 52 70.31 16.43 -0.61
CA GLY A 52 70.10 15.08 -0.08
C GLY A 52 69.37 14.98 1.27
N PHE A 53 68.81 16.08 1.81
CA PHE A 53 68.13 16.10 3.11
C PHE A 53 66.87 16.98 3.08
N ARG A 54 65.73 16.43 3.52
CA ARG A 54 64.48 17.19 3.73
C ARG A 54 63.83 16.74 5.03
N TYR A 55 63.56 17.70 5.90
CA TYR A 55 62.82 17.54 7.15
C TYR A 55 61.63 18.49 7.17
N VAL A 56 60.49 17.99 7.62
CA VAL A 56 59.28 18.78 7.88
C VAL A 56 59.01 18.72 9.38
N GLY A 57 58.84 19.87 10.02
CA GLY A 57 58.60 19.94 11.44
C GLY A 57 57.60 21.03 11.80
N MET A 58 57.00 20.91 12.97
CA MET A 58 56.21 22.01 13.55
C MET A 58 56.93 22.71 14.71
N ALA A 59 56.72 24.02 14.82
CA ALA A 59 57.16 24.86 15.94
C ALA A 59 55.95 25.62 16.48
N ARG A 60 55.60 25.45 17.76
CA ARG A 60 54.59 26.34 18.37
C ARG A 60 55.10 27.77 18.38
N ALA A 61 54.21 28.75 18.25
CA ALA A 61 54.60 30.16 18.27
C ALA A 61 55.28 30.56 19.58
N ARG A 62 54.95 29.87 20.69
CA ARG A 62 55.61 30.00 22.00
C ARG A 62 56.14 28.67 22.50
N ARG A 63 57.27 28.73 23.19
CA ARG A 63 57.77 27.65 24.04
C ARG A 63 57.35 27.87 25.49
N ALA A 64 57.18 26.78 26.25
CA ALA A 64 56.70 26.85 27.63
C ALA A 64 57.70 27.53 28.58
N ASP A 65 58.94 27.69 28.12
CA ASP A 65 60.15 27.90 28.90
C ASP A 65 60.99 29.12 28.43
N ALA A 66 60.59 29.84 27.37
CA ALA A 66 61.29 31.05 26.89
C ALA A 66 60.28 32.14 26.47
N CYS A 67 60.23 33.27 27.20
CA CYS A 67 59.18 34.28 27.02
C CYS A 67 59.49 35.41 26.02
N MET A 68 60.73 35.49 25.51
CA MET A 68 61.18 36.66 24.72
C MET A 68 61.36 36.41 23.21
N SER A 69 61.42 35.16 22.75
CA SER A 69 61.71 34.83 21.33
C SER A 69 60.61 33.96 20.72
N GLY A 70 60.33 34.15 19.43
CA GLY A 70 59.38 33.33 18.67
C GLY A 70 59.81 31.86 18.64
N GLY A 71 58.90 30.93 18.90
CA GLY A 71 59.19 29.50 18.91
C GLY A 71 59.79 28.93 17.61
N PRO A 72 59.44 29.43 16.41
CA PRO A 72 60.12 29.08 15.17
C PRO A 72 61.58 29.55 15.14
N LEU A 73 61.87 30.79 15.53
CA LEU A 73 63.25 31.28 15.69
C LEU A 73 64.02 30.44 16.72
N CYS A 74 63.42 30.10 17.86
CA CYS A 74 64.06 29.22 18.84
C CYS A 74 64.38 27.83 18.24
N ARG A 75 63.47 27.27 17.43
CA ARG A 75 63.73 26.00 16.73
C ARG A 75 64.83 26.14 15.68
N PHE A 76 64.87 27.25 14.95
CA PHE A 76 65.92 27.56 14.00
C PHE A 76 67.28 27.66 14.70
N VAL A 77 67.38 28.51 15.74
CA VAL A 77 68.58 28.69 16.54
C VAL A 77 69.01 27.40 17.22
N GLU A 78 68.10 26.53 17.67
CA GLU A 78 68.47 25.19 18.15
C GLU A 78 69.10 24.33 17.05
N HIS A 79 68.53 24.33 15.85
CA HIS A 79 69.10 23.58 14.75
C HIS A 79 70.51 24.08 14.39
N LEU A 80 70.76 25.39 14.52
CA LEU A 80 72.06 26.02 14.33
C LEU A 80 73.04 25.80 15.50
N SER A 81 72.64 26.09 16.74
CA SER A 81 73.49 26.06 17.93
C SER A 81 73.86 24.63 18.37
N LEU A 82 72.97 23.66 18.16
CA LEU A 82 73.28 22.25 18.40
C LEU A 82 74.21 21.65 17.32
N ARG A 83 74.74 22.49 16.42
CA ARG A 83 75.90 22.20 15.56
C ARG A 83 77.23 22.43 16.28
N THR A 84 77.29 23.40 17.19
CA THR A 84 78.50 23.75 17.95
C THR A 84 78.58 23.04 19.30
N ARG A 85 77.48 22.45 19.79
CA ARG A 85 77.42 21.63 21.01
C ARG A 85 76.97 20.20 20.68
N PRO A 86 77.90 19.22 20.52
CA PRO A 86 77.59 17.85 20.08
C PRO A 86 77.08 16.92 21.20
N HIS A 87 77.24 17.29 22.47
CA HIS A 87 76.88 16.45 23.63
C HIS A 87 75.38 16.34 24.04
N PRO A 88 74.42 17.21 23.64
CA PRO A 88 73.03 17.06 24.06
C PRO A 88 72.33 15.87 23.37
N ARG A 89 71.45 15.16 24.11
CA ARG A 89 70.70 13.97 23.61
C ARG A 89 69.96 14.21 22.31
N ASP A 90 69.43 15.40 22.09
CA ASP A 90 68.74 15.75 20.84
C ASP A 90 69.70 15.95 19.66
N ALA A 91 70.97 16.33 19.89
CA ALA A 91 71.99 16.38 18.84
C ALA A 91 72.43 14.99 18.36
N GLN A 92 72.24 13.95 19.17
CA GLN A 92 72.56 12.56 18.79
C GLN A 92 71.52 11.93 17.85
N LYS A 93 70.34 12.55 17.66
CA LYS A 93 69.33 12.02 16.72
C LYS A 93 69.91 12.04 15.30
N LEU A 94 70.01 10.86 14.68
CA LEU A 94 70.63 10.66 13.36
C LEU A 94 70.17 11.67 12.30
N ARG A 95 68.87 12.01 12.29
CA ARG A 95 68.29 13.01 11.38
C ARG A 95 68.89 14.41 11.56
N TYR A 96 69.10 14.85 12.80
CA TYR A 96 69.70 16.16 13.07
C TYR A 96 71.22 16.13 12.90
N ARG A 97 71.86 14.98 13.17
CA ARG A 97 73.30 14.79 12.91
C ARG A 97 73.63 14.88 11.42
N ARG A 98 72.84 14.22 10.56
CA ARG A 98 72.97 14.32 9.10
C ARG A 98 72.70 15.73 8.59
N ALA A 99 71.69 16.42 9.11
CA ALA A 99 71.38 17.79 8.72
C ALA A 99 72.49 18.80 9.08
N ARG A 100 73.31 18.49 10.10
CA ARG A 100 74.31 19.40 10.66
C ARG A 100 75.74 19.12 10.19
N SER A 101 76.00 18.00 9.50
CA SER A 101 77.32 17.64 8.98
C SER A 101 77.77 18.47 7.78
N TYR A 102 76.87 19.23 7.16
CA TYR A 102 77.14 20.01 5.96
C TYR A 102 77.38 21.49 6.28
N SER A 103 78.20 22.20 5.51
CA SER A 103 78.60 23.62 5.74
C SER A 103 77.41 24.57 5.99
N GLY A 104 77.60 25.59 6.84
CA GLY A 104 76.54 26.52 7.25
C GLY A 104 75.91 27.30 6.09
N GLY A 105 76.61 27.45 4.96
CA GLY A 105 76.07 28.12 3.77
C GLY A 105 75.14 27.25 2.91
N SER A 106 74.95 25.97 3.21
CA SER A 106 74.24 25.03 2.32
C SER A 106 72.91 24.48 2.86
N PHE A 107 72.45 24.96 4.02
CA PHE A 107 71.13 24.61 4.56
C PHE A 107 70.15 25.75 4.37
N TRP A 108 68.86 25.41 4.28
CA TRP A 108 67.77 26.36 4.17
C TRP A 108 66.67 25.98 5.15
N TRP A 109 66.12 26.97 5.83
CA TRP A 109 65.03 26.77 6.78
C TRP A 109 63.90 27.71 6.39
N LEU A 110 62.72 27.13 6.15
CA LEU A 110 61.57 27.88 5.66
C LEU A 110 60.30 27.55 6.46
N PRO A 111 59.74 28.48 7.25
CA PRO A 111 58.34 28.45 7.65
C PRO A 111 57.45 28.46 6.41
N ALA A 112 56.69 27.37 6.24
CA ALA A 112 55.84 27.13 5.07
C ALA A 112 54.36 27.39 5.35
N PHE A 113 53.92 27.29 6.61
CA PHE A 113 52.52 27.50 6.99
C PHE A 113 52.41 27.94 8.46
N VAL A 114 51.41 28.77 8.77
CA VAL A 114 51.06 29.16 10.15
C VAL A 114 49.57 28.97 10.36
N GLY A 115 49.17 28.36 11.47
CA GLY A 115 47.76 28.11 11.78
C GLY A 115 47.57 27.58 13.20
N ARG A 116 46.36 27.12 13.54
CA ARG A 116 46.12 26.50 14.86
C ARG A 116 46.98 25.26 15.05
N THR A 117 47.47 25.01 16.26
CA THR A 117 48.38 23.88 16.56
C THR A 117 47.86 22.53 16.02
N ALA A 118 46.57 22.24 16.16
CA ALA A 118 45.97 21.00 15.66
C ALA A 118 45.97 20.91 14.12
N GLN A 119 45.68 22.02 13.44
CA GLN A 119 45.70 22.09 11.98
C GLN A 119 47.12 21.93 11.44
N VAL A 120 48.09 22.61 12.04
CA VAL A 120 49.51 22.52 11.66
C VAL A 120 50.05 21.10 11.88
N ALA A 121 49.64 20.43 12.96
CA ALA A 121 49.99 19.03 13.20
C ALA A 121 49.37 18.07 12.16
N ALA A 122 48.13 18.31 11.75
CA ALA A 122 47.50 17.55 10.66
C ALA A 122 48.23 17.76 9.32
N MET A 123 48.59 19.01 9.02
CA MET A 123 49.37 19.38 7.83
C MET A 123 50.78 18.76 7.85
N GLU A 124 51.46 18.76 9.00
CA GLU A 124 52.75 18.08 9.17
C GLU A 124 52.63 16.58 8.82
N GLN A 125 51.61 15.89 9.34
CA GLN A 125 51.41 14.47 9.05
C GLN A 125 51.06 14.20 7.59
N LEU A 126 50.25 15.07 6.98
CA LEU A 126 49.89 14.97 5.58
C LEU A 126 51.12 15.16 4.68
N GLU A 127 51.90 16.22 4.92
CA GLU A 127 53.13 16.53 4.18
C GLU A 127 54.16 15.39 4.29
N ILE A 128 54.32 14.83 5.50
CA ILE A 128 55.21 13.68 5.71
C ILE A 128 54.73 12.46 4.92
N LYS A 129 53.43 12.18 4.88
CA LYS A 129 52.87 11.04 4.15
C LYS A 129 52.95 11.21 2.64
N LEU A 130 52.67 12.40 2.13
CA LEU A 130 52.65 12.68 0.69
C LEU A 130 54.05 12.75 0.11
N HIS A 131 54.98 13.43 0.80
CA HIS A 131 56.30 13.73 0.22
C HIS A 131 57.44 12.92 0.82
N LEU A 132 57.17 12.08 1.83
CA LEU A 132 58.11 11.16 2.45
C LEU A 132 59.50 11.80 2.70
N PRO A 133 59.57 12.97 3.38
CA PRO A 133 60.83 13.66 3.64
C PRO A 133 61.80 12.72 4.37
N ASN A 134 62.95 12.46 3.76
CA ASN A 134 63.87 11.41 4.17
C ASN A 134 64.39 11.57 5.61
N ALA A 135 64.32 12.77 6.19
CA ALA A 135 64.72 13.05 7.57
C ALA A 135 63.63 12.83 8.63
N ASN A 136 62.35 12.77 8.23
CA ASN A 136 61.26 12.42 9.13
C ASN A 136 61.22 10.92 9.46
N GLY A 137 62.03 10.15 8.73
CA GLY A 137 62.13 8.70 8.81
C GLY A 137 61.01 8.03 7.99
N PRO A 138 61.27 6.89 7.33
CA PRO A 138 60.19 6.10 6.78
C PRO A 138 59.28 5.68 7.95
N ALA A 139 57.97 5.90 7.82
CA ALA A 139 57.02 5.18 8.66
C ALA A 139 57.35 3.69 8.46
N ARG A 140 57.86 3.01 9.49
CA ARG A 140 58.23 1.59 9.40
C ARG A 140 57.00 0.80 8.99
N ALA A 141 56.86 0.54 7.69
CA ALA A 141 55.90 -0.38 7.13
C ALA A 141 56.33 -1.79 7.53
N GLY A 142 55.84 -2.28 8.67
CA GLY A 142 56.18 -3.63 9.16
C GLY A 142 56.10 -3.89 10.67
N MET A 143 55.70 -2.92 11.52
CA MET A 143 55.52 -3.16 12.97
C MET A 143 54.07 -2.99 13.46
N LEU A 144 53.09 -3.37 12.64
CA LEU A 144 51.74 -3.70 13.13
C LEU A 144 51.75 -5.17 13.54
N ASP A 145 52.10 -5.45 14.81
CA ASP A 145 51.65 -6.63 15.59
C ASP A 145 52.42 -6.83 16.93
N LYS A 146 52.77 -5.75 17.63
CA LYS A 146 53.11 -5.84 19.06
C LYS A 146 52.23 -4.90 19.88
N PRO A 147 51.46 -5.41 20.87
CA PRO A 147 50.61 -4.57 21.71
C PRO A 147 51.50 -3.70 22.61
N CYS A 148 51.53 -2.40 22.32
CA CYS A 148 52.27 -1.43 23.10
C CYS A 148 51.51 -1.11 24.40
N LYS A 149 51.85 -1.79 25.49
CA LYS A 149 51.49 -1.37 26.85
C LYS A 149 52.46 -0.24 27.26
N VAL A 150 52.01 1.01 27.19
CA VAL A 150 52.12 2.08 28.22
C VAL A 150 51.30 3.29 27.71
N GLN A 151 50.14 3.55 28.30
CA GLN A 151 49.44 4.82 28.14
C GLN A 151 50.26 5.94 28.78
N ARG A 152 50.64 6.95 28.00
CA ARG A 152 51.11 8.23 28.56
C ARG A 152 49.95 8.88 29.32
N LYS A 153 50.07 8.99 30.65
CA LYS A 153 49.11 9.72 31.49
C LYS A 153 49.08 11.20 31.05
N ARG A 154 47.90 11.69 30.65
CA ARG A 154 47.67 13.12 30.43
C ARG A 154 47.56 13.84 31.80
N PRO A 155 47.96 15.12 31.91
CA PRO A 155 47.78 15.89 33.15
C PRO A 155 46.31 16.05 33.55
N PRO A 156 46.01 16.25 34.85
CA PRO A 156 44.64 16.24 35.38
C PRO A 156 43.74 17.36 34.85
N ARG A 157 42.42 17.12 34.92
CA ARG A 157 41.34 17.89 34.27
C ARG A 157 41.16 19.32 34.79
N TRP A 158 41.71 19.69 35.95
CA TRP A 158 41.53 21.01 36.56
C TRP A 158 42.42 22.12 35.95
N ARG A 159 43.44 21.78 35.14
CA ARG A 159 44.26 22.76 34.40
C ARG A 159 43.67 23.19 33.05
N ARG A 160 42.41 22.85 32.73
CA ARG A 160 41.82 22.98 31.38
C ARG A 160 40.53 23.80 31.29
N LEU A 161 40.26 24.67 32.25
CA LEU A 161 39.10 25.57 32.18
C LEU A 161 39.50 26.98 32.57
N ARG A 162 39.52 27.89 31.59
CA ARG A 162 39.01 29.27 31.69
C ARG A 162 39.00 29.95 30.32
N CYS A 163 37.98 30.80 30.15
CA CYS A 163 37.80 31.83 29.12
C CYS A 163 37.06 31.43 27.83
N SER A 164 35.74 31.32 27.98
CA SER A 164 34.74 31.68 26.98
C SER A 164 34.51 33.20 27.00
N GLY A 165 34.53 33.88 25.85
CA GLY A 165 33.83 35.17 25.66
C GLY A 165 34.58 36.27 24.91
N ARG A 166 33.99 36.68 23.78
CA ARG A 166 34.19 37.91 22.96
C ARG A 166 35.20 37.89 21.80
N ALA A 167 34.96 38.86 20.91
CA ALA A 167 35.09 38.88 19.44
C ALA A 167 36.52 38.85 18.88
N PRO A 168 36.71 38.40 17.62
CA PRO A 168 38.02 38.31 16.99
C PRO A 168 38.60 39.71 16.66
N PRO A 169 39.91 39.95 16.83
CA PRO A 169 40.59 41.07 16.21
C PRO A 169 40.98 40.71 14.77
N ALA A 170 40.71 41.65 13.87
CA ALA A 170 41.09 41.61 12.47
C ALA A 170 42.62 41.69 12.30
N HIS A 171 43.09 41.16 11.17
CA HIS A 171 44.44 41.27 10.59
C HIS A 171 45.46 40.19 11.00
N ALA A 172 45.38 39.04 10.32
CA ALA A 172 46.54 38.19 10.01
C ALA A 172 46.47 37.79 8.53
N ALA A 173 47.60 37.93 7.83
CA ALA A 173 47.76 37.92 6.37
C ALA A 173 47.56 36.55 5.69
N TRP A 174 46.36 35.98 5.82
CA TRP A 174 45.80 34.91 4.97
C TRP A 174 44.32 35.17 4.59
N GLU A 175 43.86 36.42 4.68
CA GLU A 175 42.62 36.91 4.04
C GLU A 175 42.88 37.55 2.66
N GLY A 176 44.07 37.35 2.08
CA GLY A 176 44.41 37.82 0.73
C GLY A 176 43.83 36.91 -0.36
N HIS A 177 43.21 37.53 -1.37
CA HIS A 177 42.30 36.96 -2.38
C HIS A 177 42.86 35.78 -3.19
N ILE A 178 44.18 35.51 -3.17
CA ILE A 178 44.83 34.49 -4.01
C ILE A 178 45.13 33.19 -3.22
N GLY A 179 45.62 33.31 -1.98
CA GLY A 179 45.79 32.16 -1.08
C GLY A 179 44.44 31.63 -0.58
N GLY A 180 43.49 32.54 -0.34
CA GLY A 180 42.06 32.21 -0.18
C GLY A 180 41.55 31.49 -1.41
N SER A 181 41.59 32.08 -2.61
CA SER A 181 41.07 31.49 -3.87
C SER A 181 41.54 30.07 -4.17
N GLN A 182 42.81 29.72 -3.91
CA GLN A 182 43.31 28.37 -4.20
C GLN A 182 42.99 27.36 -3.10
N LEU A 183 42.97 27.77 -1.82
CA LEU A 183 42.44 26.93 -0.76
C LEU A 183 40.91 26.82 -0.86
N THR A 184 40.21 27.84 -1.33
CA THR A 184 38.78 27.83 -1.69
C THR A 184 38.55 27.03 -2.99
N LYS A 185 39.48 26.92 -3.95
CA LYS A 185 39.31 25.98 -5.07
C LYS A 185 39.56 24.52 -4.68
N GLY A 186 40.53 24.27 -3.79
CA GLY A 186 40.81 22.94 -3.24
C GLY A 186 39.81 22.50 -2.17
N MET A 187 39.38 23.42 -1.29
CA MET A 187 38.46 23.20 -0.17
C MET A 187 37.03 23.69 -0.43
N ALA A 188 36.71 24.61 -1.34
CA ALA A 188 35.32 24.81 -1.81
C ALA A 188 34.91 23.82 -2.92
N SER A 189 35.78 22.86 -3.24
CA SER A 189 35.31 21.54 -3.68
C SER A 189 34.74 20.69 -2.52
N PHE A 190 34.96 21.11 -1.26
CA PHE A 190 34.47 20.46 -0.03
C PHE A 190 33.54 21.34 0.83
N GLU A 191 33.57 22.67 0.71
CA GLU A 191 32.50 23.59 1.09
C GLU A 191 31.57 23.76 -0.11
N SER A 192 31.04 22.64 -0.61
CA SER A 192 29.90 22.70 -1.52
C SER A 192 28.67 23.01 -0.70
N ALA A 193 27.73 23.77 -1.27
CA ALA A 193 26.32 23.64 -0.97
C ALA A 193 26.03 22.20 -0.50
N ASP A 194 25.50 22.03 0.73
CA ASP A 194 25.31 20.74 1.42
C ASP A 194 25.28 19.62 0.39
N ALA A 195 26.42 18.93 0.21
CA ALA A 195 26.56 17.98 -0.88
C ALA A 195 25.36 17.04 -0.78
N ASP A 196 24.50 17.03 -1.79
CA ASP A 196 23.21 16.35 -1.72
C ASP A 196 23.48 14.84 -1.69
N LEU A 197 23.75 14.32 -0.49
CA LEU A 197 24.19 12.95 -0.25
C LEU A 197 23.15 11.96 -0.78
N SER A 198 21.90 12.39 -0.97
CA SER A 198 20.83 11.58 -1.55
C SER A 198 21.14 11.07 -2.96
N GLN A 199 22.01 11.75 -3.71
CA GLN A 199 22.41 11.34 -5.05
C GLN A 199 23.60 10.37 -5.06
N TRP A 200 24.27 10.21 -3.92
CA TRP A 200 25.50 9.44 -3.82
C TRP A 200 25.23 7.98 -3.43
N SER A 201 26.13 7.08 -3.84
CA SER A 201 26.15 5.73 -3.26
C SER A 201 26.53 5.78 -1.78
N PHE A 202 26.08 4.79 -1.00
CA PHE A 202 26.47 4.67 0.42
C PHE A 202 28.00 4.74 0.60
N CYS A 203 28.78 4.06 -0.25
CA CYS A 203 30.24 4.08 -0.18
C CYS A 203 30.84 5.47 -0.42
N GLN A 204 30.30 6.24 -1.36
CA GLN A 204 30.74 7.61 -1.64
C GLN A 204 30.41 8.54 -0.46
N ALA A 205 29.16 8.50 0.01
CA ALA A 205 28.71 9.29 1.15
C ALA A 205 29.48 8.94 2.43
N TYR A 206 29.72 7.65 2.70
CA TYR A 206 30.47 7.20 3.86
C TYR A 206 31.91 7.71 3.84
N ARG A 207 32.61 7.57 2.71
CA ARG A 207 34.00 8.08 2.55
C ARG A 207 34.06 9.60 2.69
N HIS A 208 33.12 10.32 2.11
CA HIS A 208 33.07 11.77 2.23
C HIS A 208 32.82 12.20 3.68
N THR A 209 31.81 11.63 4.34
CA THR A 209 31.50 11.92 5.74
C THR A 209 32.68 11.61 6.66
N GLN A 210 33.41 10.52 6.38
CA GLN A 210 34.60 10.14 7.12
C GLN A 210 35.75 11.14 6.92
N ARG A 211 35.93 11.67 5.71
CA ARG A 211 36.90 12.73 5.42
C ARG A 211 36.52 14.04 6.11
N CYS A 212 35.25 14.42 6.08
CA CYS A 212 34.75 15.62 6.77
C CYS A 212 34.97 15.50 8.28
N GLN A 213 34.60 14.37 8.90
CA GLN A 213 34.82 14.16 10.33
C GLN A 213 36.31 14.15 10.69
N MET A 214 37.18 13.57 9.85
CA MET A 214 38.62 13.64 10.07
C MET A 214 39.16 15.08 10.00
N GLY A 215 38.64 15.90 9.06
CA GLY A 215 39.02 17.30 8.91
C GLY A 215 38.57 18.18 10.06
N THR A 216 37.39 17.93 10.62
CA THR A 216 36.80 18.75 11.69
C THR A 216 37.24 18.30 13.09
N GLU A 217 37.28 17.00 13.35
CA GLU A 217 37.47 16.44 14.71
C GLU A 217 38.86 15.81 14.92
N ALA A 218 39.67 15.66 13.86
CA ALA A 218 40.95 14.93 13.88
C ALA A 218 40.84 13.49 14.40
N THR A 219 39.64 12.92 14.40
CA THR A 219 39.38 11.52 14.76
C THR A 219 39.37 10.65 13.52
N MET A 220 40.26 9.66 13.48
CA MET A 220 40.31 8.65 12.42
C MET A 220 39.67 7.35 12.95
N GLY A 221 38.56 6.92 12.35
CA GLY A 221 37.86 5.71 12.76
C GLY A 221 36.65 5.37 11.88
N PRO A 222 36.08 4.17 12.02
CA PRO A 222 34.84 3.80 11.35
C PRO A 222 33.67 4.66 11.87
N LEU A 223 32.84 5.16 10.96
CA LEU A 223 31.58 5.82 11.30
C LEU A 223 30.56 4.78 11.74
N SER A 224 29.85 5.06 12.84
CA SER A 224 28.67 4.29 13.23
C SER A 224 27.45 4.80 12.47
N ILE A 225 26.94 4.01 11.52
CA ILE A 225 25.71 4.34 10.79
C ILE A 225 24.48 4.35 11.71
N TYR A 226 24.53 3.70 12.88
CA TYR A 226 23.45 3.74 13.87
C TYR A 226 23.53 4.99 14.77
N SER A 227 24.50 5.89 14.58
CA SER A 227 24.52 7.18 15.27
C SER A 227 23.42 8.10 14.71
N PRO A 228 22.62 8.78 15.54
CA PRO A 228 21.64 9.78 15.07
C PRO A 228 22.26 10.88 14.21
N ALA A 229 23.53 11.26 14.47
CA ALA A 229 24.26 12.23 13.67
C ALA A 229 24.55 11.74 12.24
N MET A 230 24.52 10.43 12.01
CA MET A 230 24.80 9.78 10.73
C MET A 230 23.53 9.30 10.02
N GLN A 231 22.38 9.91 10.34
CA GLN A 231 21.07 9.47 9.84
C GLN A 231 20.94 9.44 8.31
N GLN A 232 21.63 10.32 7.58
CA GLN A 232 21.67 10.30 6.12
C GLN A 232 22.44 9.08 5.58
N LEU A 233 23.59 8.74 6.18
CA LEU A 233 24.32 7.53 5.84
C LEU A 233 23.51 6.26 6.15
N PHE A 234 22.79 6.27 7.27
CA PHE A 234 21.89 5.18 7.63
C PHE A 234 20.77 5.00 6.60
N LEU A 235 20.16 6.10 6.15
CA LEU A 235 19.15 6.08 5.09
C LEU A 235 19.70 5.52 3.79
N LEU A 236 20.91 5.90 3.38
CA LEU A 236 21.57 5.37 2.18
C LEU A 236 21.91 3.88 2.32
N TRP A 237 22.35 3.45 3.51
CA TRP A 237 22.59 2.04 3.82
C TRP A 237 21.30 1.20 3.71
N ALA A 238 20.23 1.69 4.32
CA ALA A 238 18.90 1.08 4.26
C ALA A 238 18.35 1.06 2.84
N ALA A 239 18.49 2.17 2.10
CA ALA A 239 18.04 2.28 0.72
C ALA A 239 18.78 1.34 -0.22
N ALA A 240 20.05 1.01 0.06
CA ALA A 240 20.82 0.03 -0.69
C ALA A 240 20.37 -1.44 -0.46
N GLY A 241 19.35 -1.67 0.38
CA GLY A 241 18.78 -3.00 0.62
C GLY A 241 19.57 -3.86 1.62
N ASN A 242 20.47 -3.25 2.38
CA ASN A 242 21.20 -3.95 3.44
C ASN A 242 20.28 -4.27 4.62
N GLU A 243 20.60 -5.33 5.36
CA GLU A 243 19.89 -5.66 6.60
C GLU A 243 20.06 -4.55 7.65
N ILE A 244 18.97 -4.31 8.38
CA ILE A 244 18.88 -3.30 9.42
C ILE A 244 18.63 -4.00 10.76
N ASP A 245 19.51 -3.76 11.73
CA ASP A 245 19.27 -4.14 13.11
C ASP A 245 18.35 -3.09 13.76
N TRP A 246 17.05 -3.37 13.72
CA TRP A 246 16.03 -2.49 14.29
C TRP A 246 16.19 -2.29 15.79
N GLY A 247 16.62 -3.33 16.53
CA GLY A 247 16.80 -3.25 17.97
C GLY A 247 17.98 -2.34 18.33
N LEU A 248 19.08 -2.43 17.58
CA LEU A 248 20.22 -1.53 17.72
C LEU A 248 19.85 -0.09 17.35
N LEU A 249 19.10 0.12 16.26
CA LEU A 249 18.61 1.45 15.87
C LEU A 249 17.73 2.08 16.95
N GLU A 250 16.74 1.34 17.44
CA GLU A 250 15.82 1.77 18.50
C GLU A 250 16.58 2.17 19.77
N LYS A 251 17.56 1.34 20.16
CA LYS A 251 18.43 1.60 21.31
C LYS A 251 19.34 2.82 21.09
N CYS A 252 20.01 2.93 19.95
CA CYS A 252 20.95 4.02 19.66
C CYS A 252 20.25 5.37 19.50
N TRP A 253 19.08 5.38 18.87
CA TRP A 253 18.32 6.60 18.60
C TRP A 253 17.36 6.94 19.74
N LYS A 254 17.21 6.05 20.74
CA LYS A 254 16.24 6.18 21.84
C LYS A 254 14.82 6.38 21.32
N VAL A 255 14.47 5.64 20.26
CA VAL A 255 13.15 5.71 19.63
C VAL A 255 12.36 4.44 19.92
N PRO A 256 11.05 4.54 20.16
CA PRO A 256 10.22 3.37 20.49
C PRO A 256 10.02 2.42 19.30
N CYS A 257 10.30 2.89 18.07
CA CYS A 257 10.15 2.10 16.85
C CYS A 257 11.10 2.63 15.77
N GLY A 258 12.10 1.84 15.42
CA GLY A 258 13.17 2.19 14.48
C GLY A 258 12.65 2.54 13.08
N PRO A 259 11.73 1.74 12.50
CA PRO A 259 11.10 2.06 11.21
C PRO A 259 10.40 3.42 11.19
N VAL A 260 9.82 3.88 12.32
CA VAL A 260 9.17 5.19 12.42
C VAL A 260 10.17 6.32 12.35
N ALA A 261 11.25 6.20 13.12
CA ALA A 261 12.28 7.22 13.11
C ALA A 261 12.91 7.33 11.72
N LEU A 262 13.12 6.20 11.03
CA LEU A 262 13.61 6.18 9.66
C LEU A 262 12.61 6.81 8.67
N ALA A 263 11.32 6.47 8.80
CA ALA A 263 10.26 6.98 7.93
C ALA A 263 10.16 8.51 7.96
N LYS A 264 10.32 9.10 9.16
CA LYS A 264 10.33 10.55 9.34
C LYS A 264 11.47 11.23 8.58
N LEU A 265 12.57 10.53 8.34
CA LEU A 265 13.75 11.06 7.66
C LEU A 265 13.76 10.76 6.15
N CYS A 266 12.84 9.95 5.63
CA CYS A 266 12.84 9.61 4.20
C CYS A 266 12.62 10.80 3.28
N HIS A 267 12.05 11.91 3.78
CA HIS A 267 11.96 13.16 3.00
C HIS A 267 13.34 13.77 2.71
N MET A 268 14.36 13.42 3.50
CA MET A 268 15.75 13.85 3.30
C MET A 268 16.43 13.10 2.15
N VAL A 269 15.90 11.95 1.72
CA VAL A 269 16.37 11.27 0.52
C VAL A 269 15.64 11.87 -0.68
N LYS A 270 16.16 12.99 -1.19
CA LYS A 270 15.69 13.57 -2.46
C LYS A 270 16.17 12.70 -3.61
N GLY A 271 15.24 12.04 -4.31
CA GLY A 271 15.55 11.20 -5.47
C GLY A 271 14.90 9.81 -5.36
N PRO A 272 14.87 9.04 -6.45
CA PRO A 272 14.36 7.68 -6.43
C PRO A 272 15.19 6.88 -5.42
N LEU A 273 14.64 6.67 -4.21
CA LEU A 273 15.13 5.69 -3.26
C LEU A 273 15.47 4.43 -4.06
N ARG A 274 16.76 4.10 -4.14
CA ARG A 274 17.31 2.95 -4.88
C ARG A 274 16.91 1.64 -4.19
N LEU A 275 15.61 1.42 -4.03
CA LEU A 275 14.99 0.10 -3.90
C LEU A 275 15.21 -0.77 -5.16
N SER A 276 16.06 -0.30 -6.10
CA SER A 276 16.40 -0.91 -7.39
C SER A 276 16.95 -2.32 -7.26
N HIS A 277 17.59 -2.66 -6.13
CA HIS A 277 17.98 -4.04 -5.86
C HIS A 277 16.83 -4.79 -5.19
N GLY A 278 15.84 -5.17 -6.01
CA GLY A 278 14.86 -6.17 -5.61
C GLY A 278 13.42 -5.86 -6.04
N LEU A 279 13.06 -4.59 -6.26
CA LEU A 279 11.72 -4.23 -6.71
C LEU A 279 11.56 -4.45 -8.22
N HIS A 280 10.81 -5.48 -8.62
CA HIS A 280 10.44 -5.65 -10.02
C HIS A 280 8.98 -6.05 -10.16
N ARG A 281 8.35 -5.54 -11.22
CA ARG A 281 6.98 -5.91 -11.57
C ARG A 281 7.02 -7.22 -12.36
N VAL A 282 6.29 -8.21 -11.88
CA VAL A 282 6.09 -9.48 -12.58
C VAL A 282 4.97 -9.25 -13.61
N GLU A 283 5.35 -9.06 -14.87
CA GLU A 283 4.43 -8.84 -16.00
C GLU A 283 3.74 -10.13 -16.49
N LYS A 284 3.59 -11.10 -15.60
CA LYS A 284 2.91 -12.36 -15.85
C LYS A 284 1.67 -12.45 -14.98
N ASN A 285 0.63 -13.11 -15.50
CA ASN A 285 -0.59 -13.30 -14.73
C ASN A 285 -0.30 -14.21 -13.52
N TRP A 286 -0.29 -13.66 -12.30
CA TRP A 286 -0.02 -14.41 -11.07
C TRP A 286 -1.27 -15.08 -10.48
N ASP A 287 -2.47 -14.75 -10.97
CA ASP A 287 -3.72 -15.46 -10.67
C ASP A 287 -3.80 -16.76 -11.50
N VAL A 288 -2.80 -17.63 -11.30
CA VAL A 288 -2.72 -18.97 -11.87
C VAL A 288 -2.85 -20.00 -10.75
N PRO A 289 -3.60 -21.10 -10.98
CA PRO A 289 -3.75 -22.13 -9.96
C PRO A 289 -2.39 -22.77 -9.64
N ARG A 290 -2.04 -22.86 -8.35
CA ARG A 290 -0.82 -23.55 -7.93
C ARG A 290 -0.93 -25.04 -8.27
N PHE A 291 0.07 -25.60 -8.94
CA PHE A 291 0.20 -27.05 -9.05
C PHE A 291 0.61 -27.60 -7.69
N LEU A 292 -0.22 -28.51 -7.15
CA LEU A 292 0.05 -29.14 -5.87
C LEU A 292 1.19 -30.14 -6.05
N GLU A 293 2.12 -30.14 -5.09
CA GLU A 293 3.13 -31.19 -4.99
C GLU A 293 2.46 -32.53 -4.60
N ASN A 294 3.12 -33.66 -4.86
CA ASN A 294 2.52 -34.98 -4.60
C ASN A 294 2.09 -35.14 -3.13
N GLY A 295 2.90 -34.65 -2.18
CA GLY A 295 2.57 -34.66 -0.75
C GLY A 295 1.34 -33.79 -0.44
N ASP A 296 1.29 -32.57 -0.96
CA ASP A 296 0.16 -31.65 -0.78
C ASP A 296 -1.13 -32.16 -1.43
N LEU A 297 -1.02 -32.77 -2.60
CA LEU A 297 -2.13 -33.40 -3.31
C LEU A 297 -2.69 -34.57 -2.50
N GLN A 298 -1.82 -35.43 -1.96
CA GLN A 298 -2.23 -36.52 -1.07
C GLN A 298 -2.83 -36.01 0.24
N ALA A 299 -2.28 -34.96 0.84
CA ALA A 299 -2.83 -34.36 2.06
C ALA A 299 -4.19 -33.67 1.81
N MET A 300 -4.33 -32.93 0.71
CA MET A 300 -5.60 -32.36 0.25
C MET A 300 -6.61 -33.44 -0.08
N PHE A 301 -6.18 -34.52 -0.75
CA PHE A 301 -7.02 -35.67 -1.03
C PHE A 301 -7.49 -36.31 0.27
N ARG A 302 -6.60 -36.67 1.20
CA ARG A 302 -6.94 -37.20 2.53
C ARG A 302 -7.85 -36.25 3.32
N LYS A 303 -7.69 -34.92 3.20
CA LYS A 303 -8.54 -33.92 3.86
C LYS A 303 -9.92 -33.81 3.20
N CYS A 304 -10.01 -33.85 1.88
CA CYS A 304 -11.27 -33.83 1.13
C CYS A 304 -12.02 -35.15 1.30
N VAL A 305 -11.32 -36.26 1.24
CA VAL A 305 -11.78 -37.62 1.53
C VAL A 305 -12.21 -37.71 2.99
N GLY A 306 -11.40 -37.25 3.95
CA GLY A 306 -11.79 -37.18 5.37
C GLY A 306 -13.01 -36.29 5.61
N LYS A 307 -13.12 -35.13 4.95
CA LYS A 307 -14.34 -34.28 5.00
C LYS A 307 -15.54 -34.90 4.30
N ALA A 308 -15.32 -35.71 3.26
CA ALA A 308 -16.36 -36.46 2.58
C ALA A 308 -16.81 -37.65 3.44
N PHE A 309 -15.89 -38.41 4.02
CA PHE A 309 -16.13 -39.53 4.94
C PHE A 309 -16.75 -39.08 6.27
N ALA A 310 -16.36 -37.93 6.82
CA ALA A 310 -17.03 -37.31 7.96
C ALA A 310 -18.45 -36.81 7.62
N LYS A 311 -18.76 -36.63 6.33
CA LYS A 311 -20.13 -36.38 5.84
C LYS A 311 -20.86 -37.67 5.45
N VAL A 312 -20.14 -38.73 5.06
CA VAL A 312 -20.65 -40.04 4.61
C VAL A 312 -20.86 -41.00 5.77
N THR A 313 -20.27 -40.78 6.95
CA THR A 313 -20.67 -41.49 8.17
C THR A 313 -22.14 -41.24 8.52
N ALA A 314 -22.69 -40.08 8.14
CA ALA A 314 -24.13 -39.78 8.19
C ALA A 314 -24.94 -40.30 6.97
N CYS A 315 -24.28 -40.93 5.98
CA CYS A 315 -24.88 -41.47 4.76
C CYS A 315 -24.24 -42.83 4.40
N ARG A 316 -24.16 -43.76 5.36
CA ARG A 316 -23.59 -45.11 5.14
C ARG A 316 -24.32 -45.93 4.06
N HIS A 317 -25.50 -45.52 3.61
CA HIS A 317 -26.35 -46.30 2.69
C HIS A 317 -26.30 -45.88 1.22
N LEU A 318 -25.56 -44.83 0.86
CA LEU A 318 -25.44 -44.39 -0.53
C LEU A 318 -23.97 -44.35 -0.90
N GLY A 319 -23.49 -45.41 -1.55
CA GLY A 319 -22.10 -45.66 -1.96
C GLY A 319 -21.42 -44.46 -2.63
N CYS A 320 -20.92 -43.52 -1.82
CA CYS A 320 -20.21 -42.34 -2.28
C CYS A 320 -18.80 -42.78 -2.68
N GLN A 321 -18.62 -43.04 -3.97
CA GLN A 321 -17.30 -43.30 -4.55
C GLN A 321 -16.39 -42.08 -4.31
N ALA A 322 -15.13 -42.36 -3.94
CA ALA A 322 -14.07 -41.35 -3.93
C ALA A 322 -13.99 -40.63 -5.28
N LEU A 323 -13.38 -39.43 -5.32
CA LEU A 323 -13.07 -38.73 -6.58
C LEU A 323 -12.60 -39.74 -7.64
N PRO A 324 -13.21 -39.80 -8.84
CA PRO A 324 -12.90 -40.84 -9.81
C PRO A 324 -11.39 -40.86 -10.05
N ARG A 325 -10.76 -42.03 -9.90
CA ARG A 325 -9.32 -42.26 -10.18
C ARG A 325 -8.87 -41.59 -11.48
N ARG A 326 -9.78 -41.56 -12.47
CA ARG A 326 -9.66 -40.88 -13.76
C ARG A 326 -9.46 -39.36 -13.68
N ALA A 327 -10.15 -38.64 -12.79
CA ALA A 327 -9.99 -37.19 -12.65
C ALA A 327 -8.64 -36.82 -12.02
N LEU A 328 -8.14 -37.66 -11.11
CA LEU A 328 -6.80 -37.50 -10.53
C LEU A 328 -5.71 -37.82 -11.58
N GLN A 329 -5.89 -38.90 -12.34
CA GLN A 329 -5.02 -39.26 -13.47
C GLN A 329 -4.95 -38.15 -14.52
N GLN A 330 -6.10 -37.61 -14.94
CA GLN A 330 -6.17 -36.48 -15.87
C GLN A 330 -5.48 -35.22 -15.31
N TYR A 331 -5.60 -34.96 -14.00
CA TYR A 331 -4.88 -33.86 -13.37
C TYR A 331 -3.36 -34.11 -13.40
N ASP A 332 -2.90 -35.33 -13.10
CA ASP A 332 -1.49 -35.69 -13.10
C ASP A 332 -0.87 -35.70 -14.50
N GLU A 333 -1.58 -36.19 -15.52
CA GLU A 333 -1.19 -36.11 -16.92
C GLU A 333 -1.08 -34.65 -17.38
N ARG A 334 -2.10 -33.82 -17.10
CA ARG A 334 -2.07 -32.39 -17.43
C ARG A 334 -0.93 -31.68 -16.69
N ARG A 335 -0.73 -31.98 -15.41
CA ARG A 335 0.34 -31.41 -14.60
C ARG A 335 1.70 -31.76 -15.19
N ARG A 336 1.94 -33.03 -15.56
CA ARG A 336 3.18 -33.48 -16.21
C ARG A 336 3.38 -32.81 -17.57
N ALA A 337 2.38 -32.84 -18.44
CA ALA A 337 2.44 -32.24 -19.77
C ALA A 337 2.71 -30.73 -19.74
N CYS A 338 2.22 -30.02 -18.72
CA CYS A 338 2.37 -28.57 -18.61
C CYS A 338 3.41 -28.12 -17.59
N LYS A 339 4.13 -29.03 -16.90
CA LYS A 339 5.01 -28.71 -15.77
C LYS A 339 6.09 -27.71 -16.14
N GLN A 340 6.78 -27.93 -17.26
CA GLN A 340 7.87 -27.05 -17.71
C GLN A 340 7.37 -25.64 -18.03
N SER A 341 6.23 -25.51 -18.73
CA SER A 341 5.61 -24.21 -19.02
C SER A 341 5.11 -23.52 -17.75
N TYR A 342 4.50 -24.28 -16.84
CA TYR A 342 4.07 -23.80 -15.53
C TYR A 342 5.26 -23.27 -14.71
N ASP A 343 6.35 -24.03 -14.63
CA ASP A 343 7.55 -23.67 -13.88
C ASP A 343 8.23 -22.45 -14.50
N ALA A 344 8.33 -22.37 -15.83
CA ALA A 344 8.85 -21.19 -16.53
C ALA A 344 8.01 -19.93 -16.27
N HIS A 345 6.67 -20.06 -16.27
CA HIS A 345 5.75 -18.95 -16.00
C HIS A 345 5.79 -18.50 -14.53
N THR A 346 5.82 -19.46 -13.60
CA THR A 346 5.74 -19.20 -12.15
C THR A 346 7.09 -19.01 -11.48
N ARG A 347 8.21 -19.20 -12.19
CA ARG A 347 9.58 -19.02 -11.68
C ARG A 347 9.75 -17.71 -10.91
N GLU A 348 9.32 -16.61 -11.50
CA GLU A 348 9.40 -15.27 -10.91
C GLU A 348 8.38 -15.02 -9.79
N MET A 349 7.30 -15.81 -9.76
CA MET A 349 6.23 -15.76 -8.75
C MET A 349 6.51 -16.65 -7.54
N SER A 350 7.60 -17.43 -7.58
CA SER A 350 7.97 -18.32 -6.48
C SER A 350 8.27 -17.51 -5.22
N PHE A 351 7.74 -17.99 -4.09
CA PHE A 351 8.02 -17.45 -2.77
C PHE A 351 9.43 -17.89 -2.36
N ALA A 352 10.46 -17.22 -2.90
CA ALA A 352 11.81 -17.37 -2.40
C ALA A 352 11.86 -16.88 -0.94
N PRO A 353 12.58 -17.57 -0.03
CA PRO A 353 12.83 -17.06 1.32
C PRO A 353 13.34 -15.62 1.28
N GLY A 354 12.82 -14.77 2.16
CA GLY A 354 13.18 -13.34 2.19
C GLY A 354 12.56 -12.48 1.08
N CYS A 355 11.66 -13.01 0.25
CA CYS A 355 11.00 -12.28 -0.84
C CYS A 355 9.48 -12.21 -0.66
N SER A 356 8.88 -11.06 -0.97
CA SER A 356 7.44 -10.81 -0.93
C SER A 356 6.87 -10.61 -2.33
N ILE A 357 5.75 -11.28 -2.62
CA ILE A 357 4.94 -11.08 -3.83
C ILE A 357 3.69 -10.29 -3.44
N ILE A 358 3.52 -9.14 -4.06
CA ILE A 358 2.54 -8.13 -3.65
C ILE A 358 1.63 -7.82 -4.83
N PRO A 359 0.31 -7.88 -4.69
CA PRO A 359 -0.59 -7.54 -5.79
C PRO A 359 -0.40 -6.09 -6.26
N ASP A 360 -0.52 -5.89 -7.57
CA ASP A 360 -0.73 -4.56 -8.12
C ASP A 360 -2.15 -4.05 -7.77
N ASP A 361 -2.27 -2.76 -7.44
CA ASP A 361 -3.52 -2.14 -7.01
C ASP A 361 -4.61 -2.16 -8.09
N LYS A 362 -4.30 -1.65 -9.29
CA LYS A 362 -5.28 -1.49 -10.38
C LYS A 362 -5.28 -2.70 -11.31
N CYS A 363 -4.13 -3.34 -11.48
CA CYS A 363 -3.97 -4.48 -12.37
C CYS A 363 -3.66 -5.75 -11.58
N LYS A 364 -4.61 -6.23 -10.77
CA LYS A 364 -4.49 -7.41 -9.89
C LYS A 364 -4.02 -8.71 -10.54
N LYS A 365 -3.92 -8.77 -11.87
CA LYS A 365 -3.31 -9.86 -12.62
C LYS A 365 -1.78 -9.85 -12.52
N TYR A 366 -1.17 -8.70 -12.28
CA TYR A 366 0.26 -8.53 -12.07
C TYR A 366 0.57 -8.40 -10.58
N ALA A 367 1.82 -8.71 -10.25
CA ALA A 367 2.33 -8.58 -8.90
C ALA A 367 3.69 -7.87 -8.95
N TRP A 368 4.10 -7.39 -7.79
CA TRP A 368 5.39 -6.82 -7.52
C TRP A 368 6.17 -7.80 -6.66
N ARG A 369 7.41 -8.03 -7.03
CA ARG A 369 8.36 -8.81 -6.25
C ARG A 369 9.34 -7.84 -5.62
N MET A 370 9.61 -8.02 -4.33
CA MET A 370 10.61 -7.24 -3.56
C MET A 370 11.13 -8.03 -2.36
N SER A 371 12.21 -7.60 -1.73
CA SER A 371 12.64 -8.20 -0.47
C SER A 371 11.58 -8.00 0.62
N GLN A 372 11.49 -8.94 1.56
CA GLN A 372 10.53 -8.88 2.65
C GLN A 372 10.74 -7.65 3.54
N ASP A 373 11.99 -7.24 3.72
CA ASP A 373 12.32 -6.05 4.52
C ASP A 373 11.96 -4.76 3.80
N ALA A 374 12.17 -4.67 2.46
CA ALA A 374 11.65 -3.56 1.68
C ALA A 374 10.13 -3.47 1.76
N TYR A 375 9.43 -4.60 1.69
CA TYR A 375 7.97 -4.64 1.84
C TYR A 375 7.52 -4.18 3.23
N ARG A 376 8.12 -4.72 4.30
CA ARG A 376 7.82 -4.35 5.69
C ARG A 376 8.10 -2.86 5.92
N PHE A 377 9.22 -2.37 5.42
CA PHE A 377 9.59 -0.97 5.48
C PHE A 377 8.57 -0.09 4.75
N LEU A 378 8.20 -0.42 3.50
CA LEU A 378 7.19 0.34 2.76
C LEU A 378 5.83 0.35 3.49
N LEU A 379 5.40 -0.80 4.00
CA LEU A 379 4.16 -0.89 4.76
C LEU A 379 4.20 -0.02 6.02
N ALA A 380 5.25 -0.14 6.82
CA ALA A 380 5.45 0.70 8.01
C ALA A 380 5.51 2.19 7.64
N TYR A 381 6.31 2.55 6.63
CA TYR A 381 6.46 3.91 6.13
C TYR A 381 5.11 4.55 5.79
N PHE A 382 4.30 3.90 4.95
CA PHE A 382 3.00 4.45 4.54
C PHE A 382 1.95 4.44 5.64
N ILE A 383 2.05 3.53 6.62
CA ILE A 383 1.21 3.57 7.82
C ILE A 383 1.57 4.79 8.66
N LEU A 384 2.85 5.04 8.89
CA LEU A 384 3.32 6.03 9.85
C LEU A 384 3.28 7.47 9.32
N LEU A 385 3.25 7.63 7.99
CA LEU A 385 2.98 8.91 7.36
C LEU A 385 1.49 9.24 7.23
N ALA A 386 0.60 8.28 7.45
CA ALA A 386 -0.82 8.52 7.35
C ALA A 386 -1.33 9.18 8.64
N ALA A 387 -1.87 10.40 8.53
CA ALA A 387 -2.32 11.19 9.68
C ALA A 387 -3.41 10.51 10.52
N ASN A 388 -4.18 9.61 9.88
CA ASN A 388 -5.28 8.86 10.47
C ASN A 388 -4.88 7.48 11.02
N TRP A 389 -3.58 7.18 11.12
CA TRP A 389 -3.05 5.92 11.64
C TRP A 389 -2.16 6.20 12.84
N GLN A 390 -2.47 5.56 13.96
CA GLN A 390 -1.73 5.74 15.21
C GLN A 390 -1.15 4.41 15.67
N LEU A 391 0.17 4.34 15.81
CA LEU A 391 0.83 3.19 16.41
C LEU A 391 0.42 3.07 17.89
N THR A 392 0.09 1.86 18.32
CA THR A 392 -0.36 1.60 19.69
C THR A 392 0.67 0.79 20.45
N ALA A 393 0.64 0.88 21.79
CA ALA A 393 1.44 0.03 22.67
C ALA A 393 0.82 -1.36 22.88
N MET A 394 -0.43 -1.57 22.44
CA MET A 394 -1.15 -2.83 22.63
C MET A 394 -0.47 -3.98 21.90
N SER A 395 -0.42 -5.12 22.56
CA SER A 395 -0.11 -6.38 21.90
C SER A 395 -1.25 -6.77 20.95
N VAL A 396 -0.92 -7.66 20.01
CA VAL A 396 -1.87 -8.18 19.03
C VAL A 396 -3.02 -8.94 19.73
N THR A 397 -2.72 -9.65 20.82
CA THR A 397 -3.72 -10.38 21.62
C THR A 397 -4.67 -9.42 22.33
N GLU A 398 -4.16 -8.42 23.03
CA GLU A 398 -4.99 -7.41 23.72
C GLU A 398 -5.88 -6.65 22.73
N ALA A 399 -5.35 -6.31 21.55
CA ALA A 399 -6.13 -5.63 20.51
C ALA A 399 -7.24 -6.52 19.94
N ASN A 400 -7.00 -7.83 19.82
CA ASN A 400 -8.00 -8.79 19.41
C ASN A 400 -9.13 -8.92 20.45
N GLU A 401 -8.79 -9.02 21.73
CA GLU A 401 -9.75 -9.06 22.84
C GLU A 401 -10.57 -7.78 22.88
N TRP A 402 -9.91 -6.62 22.75
CA TRP A 402 -10.58 -5.33 22.69
C TRP A 402 -11.61 -5.23 21.56
N CYS A 403 -11.21 -5.62 20.34
CA CYS A 403 -12.14 -5.66 19.21
C CYS A 403 -13.32 -6.59 19.50
N TYR A 404 -13.10 -7.67 20.25
CA TYR A 404 -14.14 -8.66 20.54
C TYR A 404 -15.14 -8.08 21.55
N ASP A 405 -14.64 -7.55 22.66
CA ASP A 405 -15.46 -6.95 23.71
C ASP A 405 -16.30 -5.79 23.18
N MET A 406 -15.72 -4.94 22.34
CA MET A 406 -16.46 -3.86 21.68
C MET A 406 -17.59 -4.38 20.78
N ILE A 407 -17.35 -5.42 19.97
CA ILE A 407 -18.42 -6.01 19.14
C ILE A 407 -19.51 -6.62 20.01
N ILE A 408 -19.15 -7.38 21.05
CA ILE A 408 -20.13 -8.04 21.93
C ILE A 408 -20.93 -7.01 22.74
N ALA A 409 -20.31 -5.91 23.16
CA ALA A 409 -20.96 -4.84 23.89
C ALA A 409 -22.08 -4.15 23.09
N LEU A 410 -21.97 -4.10 21.77
CA LEU A 410 -22.94 -3.44 20.89
C LEU A 410 -24.03 -4.39 20.38
N LEU A 411 -23.74 -5.68 20.31
CA LEU A 411 -24.61 -6.64 19.64
C LEU A 411 -25.56 -7.36 20.61
N PRO A 412 -26.86 -7.37 20.33
CA PRO A 412 -27.80 -8.26 21.00
C PRO A 412 -27.42 -9.74 20.86
N LYS A 413 -27.78 -10.56 21.87
CA LYS A 413 -27.43 -11.99 21.96
C LYS A 413 -27.78 -12.78 20.68
N HIS A 414 -28.92 -12.51 20.04
CA HIS A 414 -29.32 -13.24 18.82
C HIS A 414 -28.47 -12.86 17.60
N LEU A 415 -27.96 -11.63 17.53
CA LEU A 415 -27.06 -11.19 16.45
C LEU A 415 -25.65 -11.75 16.64
N ILE A 416 -25.18 -11.89 17.89
CA ILE A 416 -23.91 -12.58 18.23
C ILE A 416 -23.91 -13.99 17.64
N GLY A 417 -24.97 -14.78 17.90
CA GLY A 417 -25.12 -16.13 17.35
C GLY A 417 -25.24 -16.16 15.82
N PHE A 418 -25.99 -15.21 15.24
CA PHE A 418 -26.15 -15.07 13.79
C PHE A 418 -24.81 -14.81 13.08
N LEU A 419 -23.99 -13.93 13.63
CA LEU A 419 -22.66 -13.56 13.11
C LEU A 419 -21.57 -14.58 13.48
N GLY A 420 -21.90 -15.54 14.36
CA GLY A 420 -20.97 -16.61 14.75
C GLY A 420 -19.82 -16.08 15.61
N MET A 421 -20.09 -15.04 16.39
CA MET A 421 -19.14 -14.50 17.36
C MET A 421 -19.13 -15.43 18.58
N SER A 422 -17.99 -16.07 18.83
CA SER A 422 -17.69 -16.81 20.07
C SER A 422 -16.39 -16.28 20.65
N ARG A 423 -15.97 -16.63 21.86
CA ARG A 423 -14.70 -16.13 22.45
C ARG A 423 -13.42 -16.69 21.81
N ARG A 424 -13.54 -17.61 20.83
CA ARG A 424 -12.41 -18.35 20.24
C ARG A 424 -11.83 -17.83 18.90
N PRO A 425 -12.55 -17.10 18.01
CA PRO A 425 -12.03 -16.70 16.73
C PRO A 425 -11.15 -15.46 16.85
N TRP A 426 -10.07 -15.46 16.07
CA TRP A 426 -9.25 -14.29 15.86
C TRP A 426 -9.97 -13.29 14.94
N ILE A 427 -10.36 -12.15 15.49
CA ILE A 427 -11.11 -11.12 14.77
C ILE A 427 -10.30 -9.84 14.51
N LEU A 428 -9.09 -9.70 15.07
CA LEU A 428 -8.23 -8.58 14.73
C LEU A 428 -7.87 -8.64 13.23
N PRO A 429 -8.29 -7.66 12.41
CA PRO A 429 -7.91 -7.61 11.01
C PRO A 429 -6.41 -7.34 10.85
N TYR A 430 -5.82 -7.76 9.73
CA TYR A 430 -4.42 -7.45 9.43
C TYR A 430 -4.28 -6.55 8.21
N CYS A 431 -3.29 -5.66 8.24
CA CYS A 431 -2.95 -4.76 7.16
C CYS A 431 -1.90 -5.37 6.23
N TYR A 432 -2.08 -5.17 4.93
CA TYR A 432 -1.10 -5.47 3.90
C TYR A 432 -1.12 -4.36 2.84
N ALA A 433 -0.04 -4.25 2.07
CA ALA A 433 0.11 -3.21 1.06
C ALA A 433 -0.15 -3.75 -0.35
N MET A 434 -0.69 -2.91 -1.24
CA MET A 434 -0.71 -3.12 -2.69
C MET A 434 0.00 -1.96 -3.39
N ILE A 435 0.76 -2.25 -4.45
CA ILE A 435 1.60 -1.25 -5.13
C ILE A 435 0.82 -0.61 -6.28
N LYS A 436 0.84 0.72 -6.40
CA LYS A 436 0.29 1.42 -7.56
C LYS A 436 1.36 1.55 -8.64
N ALA A 437 1.25 0.81 -9.75
CA ALA A 437 2.26 0.82 -10.80
C ALA A 437 2.67 2.21 -11.30
N LYS A 438 1.74 3.16 -11.42
CA LYS A 438 2.06 4.54 -11.85
C LYS A 438 3.03 5.30 -10.94
N CYS A 439 3.30 4.78 -9.74
CA CYS A 439 4.17 5.41 -8.74
C CYS A 439 5.54 4.75 -8.62
N PHE A 440 5.75 3.64 -9.34
CA PHE A 440 6.95 2.81 -9.21
C PHE A 440 7.47 2.42 -10.59
N ALA A 441 8.78 2.48 -10.74
CA ALA A 441 9.50 1.92 -11.87
C ALA A 441 10.39 0.77 -11.36
N PRO A 442 11.06 0.01 -12.25
CA PRO A 442 11.98 -1.05 -11.85
C PRO A 442 13.10 -0.58 -10.90
N HIS A 443 13.42 0.71 -10.90
CA HIS A 443 14.45 1.29 -10.03
C HIS A 443 13.92 1.84 -8.69
N GLY A 444 12.62 1.74 -8.40
CA GLY A 444 12.04 2.21 -7.14
C GLY A 444 10.81 3.12 -7.32
N ARG A 445 10.50 3.89 -6.27
CA ARG A 445 9.40 4.87 -6.30
C ARG A 445 9.80 6.04 -7.20
N THR A 446 8.95 6.37 -8.18
CA THR A 446 9.10 7.52 -9.09
C THR A 446 8.17 8.67 -8.76
N CYS A 447 7.13 8.43 -7.95
CA CYS A 447 6.17 9.47 -7.61
C CYS A 447 6.75 10.50 -6.62
N MET A 448 6.83 11.76 -7.07
CA MET A 448 7.28 12.93 -6.30
C MET A 448 6.16 13.67 -5.58
N SER A 449 4.89 13.35 -5.85
CA SER A 449 3.75 14.02 -5.22
C SER A 449 3.76 13.83 -3.71
N ALA A 450 3.87 14.93 -2.97
CA ALA A 450 3.81 14.94 -1.52
C ALA A 450 2.48 14.35 -1.02
N GLY A 451 2.54 13.53 0.04
CA GLY A 451 1.36 12.88 0.61
C GLY A 451 0.67 11.84 -0.29
N HIS A 452 1.17 11.55 -1.49
CA HIS A 452 0.52 10.59 -2.37
C HIS A 452 0.60 9.17 -1.80
N SER A 453 -0.56 8.51 -1.66
CA SER A 453 -0.67 7.08 -1.34
C SER A 453 -0.15 6.24 -2.51
N CYS A 454 1.17 6.15 -2.68
CA CYS A 454 1.81 5.33 -3.71
C CYS A 454 1.53 3.83 -3.47
N VAL A 455 1.31 3.48 -2.21
CA VAL A 455 0.89 2.16 -1.78
C VAL A 455 -0.51 2.25 -1.19
N ARG A 456 -1.39 1.31 -1.55
CA ARG A 456 -2.72 1.17 -0.96
C ARG A 456 -2.64 0.23 0.23
N LYS A 457 -2.94 0.74 1.42
CA LYS A 457 -2.97 0.00 2.68
C LYS A 457 -4.31 -0.73 2.79
N VAL A 458 -4.33 -2.03 2.52
CA VAL A 458 -5.56 -2.85 2.54
C VAL A 458 -5.63 -3.63 3.85
N ILE A 459 -6.81 -3.63 4.45
CA ILE A 459 -7.09 -4.35 5.68
C ILE A 459 -7.92 -5.59 5.35
N SER A 460 -7.40 -6.74 5.77
CA SER A 460 -7.96 -8.04 5.49
C SER A 460 -8.77 -8.53 6.68
N PHE A 461 -10.07 -8.70 6.45
CA PHE A 461 -11.00 -9.35 7.36
C PHE A 461 -11.06 -10.87 7.08
N ALA A 462 -9.92 -11.48 6.71
CA ALA A 462 -9.89 -12.88 6.27
C ALA A 462 -10.37 -13.85 7.36
N THR A 463 -10.04 -13.57 8.61
CA THR A 463 -10.28 -14.42 9.78
C THR A 463 -11.67 -14.25 10.40
N TRP A 464 -12.45 -13.25 9.96
CA TRP A 464 -13.75 -12.96 10.55
C TRP A 464 -14.75 -14.12 10.41
N PRO A 465 -15.50 -14.44 11.48
CA PRO A 465 -16.50 -15.49 11.45
C PRO A 465 -17.68 -15.09 10.56
N LYS A 466 -18.27 -16.09 9.90
CA LYS A 466 -19.48 -15.99 9.05
C LYS A 466 -19.58 -14.71 8.21
N LYS A 467 -18.52 -14.29 7.50
CA LYS A 467 -18.53 -13.11 6.60
C LYS A 467 -19.74 -12.96 5.69
N SER A 468 -20.36 -14.07 5.27
CA SER A 468 -21.59 -14.05 4.48
C SER A 468 -22.77 -13.39 5.21
N CYS A 469 -22.84 -13.52 6.54
CA CYS A 469 -23.85 -12.90 7.39
C CYS A 469 -23.62 -11.38 7.51
N TRP A 470 -22.38 -10.95 7.74
CA TRP A 470 -22.00 -9.53 7.71
C TRP A 470 -22.32 -8.88 6.35
N ARG A 471 -22.01 -9.56 5.24
CA ARG A 471 -22.39 -9.14 3.89
C ARG A 471 -23.91 -9.19 3.64
N MET A 472 -24.68 -9.90 4.46
CA MET A 472 -26.14 -9.88 4.40
C MET A 472 -26.68 -8.59 5.00
N VAL A 473 -26.13 -8.17 6.14
CA VAL A 473 -26.44 -6.87 6.76
C VAL A 473 -26.05 -5.72 5.85
N SER A 474 -24.84 -5.73 5.28
CA SER A 474 -24.40 -4.73 4.30
C SER A 474 -25.35 -4.63 3.09
N ARG A 475 -25.94 -5.74 2.66
CA ARG A 475 -26.99 -5.73 1.61
C ARG A 475 -28.31 -5.12 2.10
N GLY A 476 -28.71 -5.36 3.35
CA GLY A 476 -29.89 -4.72 3.95
C GLY A 476 -29.74 -3.19 3.99
N LEU A 477 -28.59 -2.71 4.47
CA LEU A 477 -28.22 -1.30 4.46
C LEU A 477 -28.19 -0.72 3.04
N GLN A 478 -27.65 -1.46 2.06
CA GLN A 478 -27.68 -1.06 0.66
C GLN A 478 -29.12 -0.93 0.13
N ILE A 479 -30.02 -1.86 0.47
CA ILE A 479 -31.43 -1.81 0.03
C ILE A 479 -32.11 -0.57 0.63
N ALA A 480 -31.89 -0.29 1.92
CA ALA A 480 -32.40 0.92 2.56
C ALA A 480 -31.88 2.18 1.84
N LEU A 481 -30.58 2.29 1.66
CA LEU A 481 -29.97 3.44 0.97
C LEU A 481 -30.44 3.61 -0.49
N GLN A 482 -30.71 2.52 -1.20
CA GLN A 482 -31.26 2.55 -2.57
C GLN A 482 -32.69 3.06 -2.68
N ARG A 483 -33.47 2.95 -1.59
CA ARG A 483 -34.90 3.26 -1.57
C ARG A 483 -35.24 4.47 -0.72
N GLY A 484 -34.31 4.98 0.08
CA GLY A 484 -34.49 6.14 0.93
C GLY A 484 -34.11 7.45 0.24
N PRO A 485 -32.95 8.04 0.55
CA PRO A 485 -32.59 9.37 0.07
C PRO A 485 -32.23 9.39 -1.42
N ASP A 486 -32.63 10.46 -2.13
CA ASP A 486 -32.12 10.74 -3.47
C ASP A 486 -30.61 10.89 -3.48
N ASN A 487 -29.95 10.23 -4.44
CA ASN A 487 -28.50 10.21 -4.52
C ASN A 487 -28.02 9.92 -5.95
N TRP A 488 -26.71 10.01 -6.17
CA TRP A 488 -26.08 9.76 -7.46
C TRP A 488 -25.43 8.37 -7.55
N GLN A 489 -25.53 7.55 -6.49
CA GLN A 489 -24.85 6.26 -6.40
C GLN A 489 -25.37 5.25 -7.44
N VAL A 490 -24.45 4.77 -8.25
CA VAL A 490 -24.63 3.62 -9.14
C VAL A 490 -24.10 2.38 -8.45
N TRP A 491 -24.96 1.38 -8.28
CA TRP A 491 -24.63 0.14 -7.55
C TRP A 491 -24.08 -0.98 -8.43
N SER A 492 -24.20 -0.79 -9.74
CA SER A 492 -23.96 -1.80 -10.76
C SER A 492 -23.55 -1.09 -12.05
N LEU A 493 -22.29 -1.29 -12.45
CA LEU A 493 -21.79 -0.74 -13.71
C LEU A 493 -22.56 -1.25 -14.92
N ARG A 494 -23.20 -2.43 -14.81
CA ARG A 494 -24.09 -2.97 -15.83
C ARG A 494 -25.23 -2.01 -16.18
N ASP A 495 -25.79 -1.35 -15.17
CA ASP A 495 -26.96 -0.48 -15.33
C ASP A 495 -26.56 0.98 -15.61
N ALA A 496 -25.27 1.30 -15.43
CA ALA A 496 -24.72 2.65 -15.59
C ALA A 496 -25.02 3.29 -16.95
N PRO A 497 -24.86 2.62 -18.12
CA PRO A 497 -25.15 3.24 -19.41
C PRO A 497 -26.63 3.62 -19.57
N ALA A 498 -27.55 2.79 -19.09
CA ALA A 498 -28.98 3.06 -19.16
C ALA A 498 -29.37 4.22 -18.23
N ILE A 499 -28.82 4.25 -17.01
CA ILE A 499 -29.02 5.35 -16.06
C ILE A 499 -28.46 6.66 -16.63
N LEU A 500 -27.28 6.62 -17.24
CA LEU A 500 -26.63 7.78 -17.86
C LEU A 500 -27.50 8.35 -18.98
N ARG A 501 -27.91 7.54 -19.96
CA ARG A 501 -28.78 7.98 -21.05
C ARG A 501 -30.06 8.64 -20.55
N ARG A 502 -30.73 8.00 -19.58
CA ARG A 502 -31.95 8.55 -18.97
C ARG A 502 -31.70 9.90 -18.28
N LYS A 503 -30.55 10.08 -17.61
CA LYS A 503 -30.21 11.36 -16.99
C LYS A 503 -29.85 12.42 -18.04
N LEU A 504 -29.16 12.04 -19.11
CA LEU A 504 -28.82 12.94 -20.21
C LEU A 504 -30.07 13.41 -20.98
N SER A 505 -31.05 12.53 -21.20
CA SER A 505 -32.32 12.91 -21.85
C SER A 505 -33.17 13.85 -21.03
N ASN A 506 -32.88 13.98 -19.73
CA ASN A 506 -33.59 14.87 -18.83
C ASN A 506 -32.87 16.23 -18.71
N LEU A 507 -31.74 16.45 -19.38
CA LEU A 507 -31.04 17.73 -19.32
C LEU A 507 -31.82 18.79 -20.10
N SER A 508 -32.06 19.93 -19.44
CA SER A 508 -32.66 21.10 -20.04
C SER A 508 -31.58 21.95 -20.73
N MET A 509 -31.87 22.35 -21.97
CA MET A 509 -30.97 23.21 -22.74
C MET A 509 -31.21 24.68 -22.35
N PRO A 510 -30.16 25.44 -21.99
CA PRO A 510 -30.30 26.89 -21.79
C PRO A 510 -30.59 27.59 -23.13
N GLY A 511 -31.09 28.83 -23.07
CA GLY A 511 -31.41 29.63 -24.26
C GLY A 511 -30.20 29.80 -25.20
N ASP A 512 -29.01 29.98 -24.64
CA ASP A 512 -27.74 29.87 -25.37
C ASP A 512 -26.94 28.65 -24.88
N PRO A 513 -26.82 27.59 -25.70
CA PRO A 513 -26.10 26.37 -25.32
C PRO A 513 -24.57 26.53 -25.32
N HIS A 514 -24.02 27.66 -25.72
CA HIS A 514 -22.58 27.93 -25.74
C HIS A 514 -22.11 28.86 -24.62
N VAL A 515 -23.04 29.32 -23.76
CA VAL A 515 -22.74 30.19 -22.62
C VAL A 515 -23.07 29.47 -21.31
N CYS A 516 -22.14 29.53 -20.36
CA CYS A 516 -22.33 28.96 -19.03
C CYS A 516 -23.33 29.78 -18.21
N SER A 517 -24.40 29.16 -17.73
CA SER A 517 -25.44 29.84 -16.91
C SER A 517 -24.95 30.31 -15.53
N ARG A 518 -23.75 29.92 -15.09
CA ARG A 518 -23.16 30.36 -13.81
C ARG A 518 -22.15 31.49 -13.97
N CYS A 519 -21.20 31.36 -14.89
CA CYS A 519 -20.08 32.30 -15.00
C CYS A 519 -20.12 33.16 -16.26
N GLY A 520 -21.09 32.97 -17.16
CA GLY A 520 -21.16 33.65 -18.45
C GLY A 520 -20.06 33.26 -19.44
N GLY A 521 -19.12 32.38 -19.06
CA GLY A 521 -18.00 31.97 -19.90
C GLY A 521 -18.43 31.03 -21.03
N PRO A 522 -17.65 30.95 -22.13
CA PRO A 522 -17.94 30.08 -23.25
C PRO A 522 -17.82 28.60 -22.87
N LYS A 523 -18.63 27.75 -23.50
CA LYS A 523 -18.61 26.29 -23.33
C LYS A 523 -19.08 25.55 -24.58
N SER A 524 -18.85 24.24 -24.61
CA SER A 524 -19.47 23.34 -25.59
C SER A 524 -20.96 23.14 -25.27
N HIS A 525 -21.71 22.63 -26.26
CA HIS A 525 -23.14 22.31 -26.12
C HIS A 525 -23.42 21.45 -24.87
N LEU A 526 -22.60 20.41 -24.68
CA LEU A 526 -22.52 19.62 -23.46
C LEU A 526 -21.09 19.61 -22.94
N GLU A 527 -20.93 19.68 -21.63
CA GLU A 527 -19.64 19.54 -20.95
C GLU A 527 -19.71 18.42 -19.91
N ALA A 528 -18.63 17.64 -19.78
CA ALA A 528 -18.50 16.63 -18.74
C ALA A 528 -17.28 16.86 -17.86
N THR A 529 -17.39 16.39 -16.62
CA THR A 529 -16.26 16.27 -15.68
C THR A 529 -16.29 14.91 -15.02
N VAL A 530 -15.11 14.35 -14.78
CA VAL A 530 -14.89 13.14 -13.99
C VAL A 530 -13.99 13.49 -12.82
N HIS A 531 -14.38 13.05 -11.64
CA HIS A 531 -13.68 13.31 -10.39
C HIS A 531 -13.34 12.02 -9.65
N ASP A 532 -12.16 11.98 -9.03
CA ASP A 532 -11.66 10.88 -8.21
C ASP A 532 -11.51 11.34 -6.75
N ALA A 533 -12.18 10.68 -5.81
CA ALA A 533 -11.96 10.87 -4.38
C ALA A 533 -10.74 10.04 -3.93
N GLY A 534 -9.54 10.58 -4.19
CA GLY A 534 -8.29 9.95 -3.77
C GLY A 534 -8.27 9.68 -2.27
N GLN A 535 -8.00 8.43 -1.87
CA GLN A 535 -8.00 7.99 -0.46
C GLN A 535 -9.36 8.13 0.26
N PHE A 536 -10.47 8.13 -0.48
CA PHE A 536 -11.83 8.27 0.04
C PHE A 536 -12.13 7.63 1.40
N PHE A 537 -11.83 6.33 1.57
CA PHE A 537 -12.08 5.61 2.84
C PHE A 537 -11.31 6.22 4.03
N GLU A 538 -10.10 6.72 3.78
CA GLU A 538 -9.24 7.35 4.79
C GLU A 538 -9.67 8.78 5.14
N CYS A 539 -10.67 9.36 4.45
CA CYS A 539 -11.22 10.67 4.77
C CYS A 539 -12.53 10.59 5.56
N VAL A 540 -13.18 9.41 5.60
CA VAL A 540 -14.45 9.24 6.30
C VAL A 540 -14.18 8.72 7.71
N THR A 541 -14.55 9.50 8.72
CA THR A 541 -14.42 9.07 10.11
C THR A 541 -15.49 8.03 10.47
N VAL A 542 -15.24 7.27 11.55
CA VAL A 542 -16.25 6.34 12.08
C VAL A 542 -17.50 7.10 12.51
N THR A 543 -17.34 8.27 13.13
CA THR A 543 -18.44 9.13 13.59
C THR A 543 -19.31 9.60 12.42
N ASP A 544 -18.72 10.13 11.35
CA ASP A 544 -19.48 10.57 10.17
C ASP A 544 -20.26 9.42 9.54
N ALA A 545 -19.64 8.23 9.48
CA ALA A 545 -20.28 7.03 8.96
C ALA A 545 -21.48 6.58 9.82
N LEU A 546 -21.37 6.65 11.16
CA LEU A 546 -22.47 6.35 12.07
C LEU A 546 -23.62 7.34 11.92
N GLN A 547 -23.31 8.64 11.94
CA GLN A 547 -24.32 9.69 11.77
C GLN A 547 -25.02 9.58 10.41
N ALA A 548 -24.25 9.32 9.35
CA ALA A 548 -24.82 9.13 8.02
C ALA A 548 -25.69 7.87 7.92
N ALA A 549 -25.28 6.75 8.52
CA ALA A 549 -26.09 5.55 8.55
C ALA A 549 -27.42 5.77 9.29
N HIS A 550 -27.39 6.45 10.43
CA HIS A 550 -28.60 6.84 11.16
C HIS A 550 -29.51 7.72 10.30
N GLY A 551 -28.97 8.80 9.73
CA GLY A 551 -29.74 9.72 8.88
C GLY A 551 -30.33 9.04 7.64
N VAL A 552 -29.58 8.14 6.99
CA VAL A 552 -30.08 7.37 5.85
C VAL A 552 -31.22 6.44 6.25
N LEU A 553 -31.10 5.70 7.36
CA LEU A 553 -32.15 4.79 7.82
C LEU A 553 -33.41 5.57 8.23
N GLN A 554 -33.26 6.72 8.87
CA GLN A 554 -34.37 7.61 9.23
C GLN A 554 -35.07 8.17 7.98
N LEU A 555 -34.33 8.73 7.02
CA LEU A 555 -34.88 9.22 5.76
C LEU A 555 -35.56 8.10 4.97
N THR A 556 -34.99 6.90 4.99
CA THR A 556 -35.61 5.73 4.35
C THR A 556 -36.95 5.40 4.99
N ALA A 557 -37.01 5.38 6.32
CA ALA A 557 -38.26 5.13 7.05
C ALA A 557 -39.31 6.22 6.77
N GLN A 558 -38.90 7.49 6.74
CA GLN A 558 -39.78 8.62 6.42
C GLN A 558 -40.32 8.55 4.99
N HIS A 559 -39.46 8.26 4.00
CA HIS A 559 -39.86 8.24 2.60
C HIS A 559 -40.71 7.02 2.22
N THR A 560 -40.48 5.88 2.88
CA THR A 560 -41.08 4.59 2.45
C THR A 560 -42.07 4.00 3.45
N GLY A 561 -42.19 4.56 4.65
CA GLY A 561 -42.93 3.97 5.78
C GLY A 561 -42.37 2.64 6.28
N CYS A 562 -41.26 2.15 5.73
CA CYS A 562 -40.70 0.84 6.03
C CYS A 562 -39.61 0.93 7.10
N PHE A 563 -39.63 0.00 8.06
CA PHE A 563 -38.65 -0.08 9.16
C PHE A 563 -37.79 -1.35 9.11
N HIS A 564 -38.02 -2.20 8.10
CA HIS A 564 -37.35 -3.48 7.96
C HIS A 564 -36.75 -3.64 6.56
N ALA A 565 -35.58 -4.27 6.48
CA ALA A 565 -34.98 -4.72 5.23
C ALA A 565 -34.95 -6.25 5.16
N CYS A 566 -35.55 -6.81 4.12
CA CYS A 566 -35.62 -8.25 3.86
C CYS A 566 -34.59 -8.66 2.80
N VAL A 567 -33.56 -9.40 3.22
CA VAL A 567 -32.45 -9.80 2.36
C VAL A 567 -32.55 -11.26 1.97
N PHE A 568 -32.57 -11.56 0.67
CA PHE A 568 -32.62 -12.95 0.19
C PHE A 568 -31.31 -13.69 0.49
N ARG A 569 -31.42 -14.93 0.98
CA ARG A 569 -30.26 -15.77 1.32
C ARG A 569 -29.51 -16.27 0.07
N LYS A 570 -30.25 -16.69 -0.96
CA LYS A 570 -29.70 -17.35 -2.16
C LYS A 570 -29.50 -16.41 -3.35
N LYS A 571 -30.31 -15.36 -3.49
CA LYS A 571 -30.18 -14.39 -4.59
C LYS A 571 -29.15 -13.32 -4.22
N LYS A 572 -28.11 -13.17 -5.05
CA LYS A 572 -27.08 -12.15 -4.86
C LYS A 572 -27.72 -10.77 -5.08
N LYS A 573 -27.49 -9.84 -4.15
CA LYS A 573 -27.93 -8.43 -4.21
C LYS A 573 -29.44 -8.22 -4.40
N ALA A 574 -30.27 -9.13 -3.90
CA ALA A 574 -31.71 -8.98 -3.94
C ALA A 574 -32.29 -8.84 -2.53
N GLY A 575 -33.33 -8.02 -2.41
CA GLY A 575 -34.14 -7.85 -1.22
C GLY A 575 -35.15 -6.72 -1.42
N PHE A 576 -35.92 -6.43 -0.38
CA PHE A 576 -36.98 -5.43 -0.39
C PHE A 576 -37.13 -4.80 0.99
N LEU A 577 -37.78 -3.66 1.06
CA LEU A 577 -38.16 -3.02 2.33
C LEU A 577 -39.56 -3.48 2.77
N SER A 578 -39.81 -3.48 4.07
CA SER A 578 -41.12 -3.80 4.62
C SER A 578 -41.46 -2.99 5.87
N THR A 579 -42.74 -2.71 6.04
CA THR A 579 -43.36 -2.18 7.25
C THR A 579 -43.36 -3.22 8.39
N HIS A 580 -43.42 -4.51 8.06
CA HIS A 580 -43.61 -5.60 9.03
C HIS A 580 -42.36 -6.45 9.26
N SER A 581 -42.25 -6.99 10.47
CA SER A 581 -41.20 -7.96 10.83
C SER A 581 -41.61 -9.36 10.38
N PHE A 582 -40.80 -10.01 9.54
CA PHE A 582 -41.05 -11.38 9.09
C PHE A 582 -40.18 -12.39 9.84
N ARG A 583 -40.68 -12.84 10.99
CA ARG A 583 -39.98 -13.84 11.83
C ARG A 583 -40.13 -15.28 11.32
N PHE A 584 -41.21 -15.60 10.60
CA PHE A 584 -41.61 -16.99 10.30
C PHE A 584 -41.04 -17.60 9.01
N LEU A 585 -40.31 -16.84 8.17
CA LEU A 585 -39.77 -17.34 6.89
C LEU A 585 -38.23 -17.32 6.78
N PRO A 586 -37.48 -17.79 7.80
CA PRO A 586 -36.01 -17.70 7.81
C PRO A 586 -35.34 -18.48 6.67
N ARG A 587 -36.05 -19.38 5.98
CA ARG A 587 -35.47 -20.23 4.92
C ARG A 587 -35.21 -19.46 3.61
N LYS A 588 -36.04 -18.48 3.24
CA LYS A 588 -35.93 -17.76 1.95
C LYS A 588 -35.13 -16.44 2.08
N PHE A 589 -35.44 -15.64 3.09
CA PHE A 589 -34.81 -14.35 3.36
C PHE A 589 -34.55 -14.16 4.86
N ARG A 590 -33.77 -13.13 5.20
CA ARG A 590 -33.59 -12.66 6.56
C ARG A 590 -34.12 -11.23 6.63
N CYS A 591 -35.09 -11.01 7.50
CA CYS A 591 -35.57 -9.70 7.86
C CYS A 591 -34.65 -9.12 8.93
N PHE A 592 -34.26 -7.86 8.77
CA PHE A 592 -33.59 -7.06 9.79
C PHE A 592 -34.40 -5.80 10.00
N ASP A 593 -34.67 -5.45 11.24
CA ASP A 593 -35.12 -4.08 11.51
C ASP A 593 -33.94 -3.09 11.33
N PHE A 594 -34.25 -1.81 11.16
CA PHE A 594 -33.22 -0.79 10.94
C PHE A 594 -32.28 -0.63 12.15
N GLN A 595 -32.75 -0.92 13.36
CA GLN A 595 -31.92 -0.85 14.57
C GLN A 595 -30.87 -1.98 14.57
N GLU A 596 -31.25 -3.21 14.22
CA GLU A 596 -30.34 -4.34 14.04
C GLU A 596 -29.31 -4.06 12.94
N LEU A 597 -29.75 -3.50 11.82
CA LEU A 597 -28.85 -3.10 10.73
C LEU A 597 -27.82 -2.08 11.24
N PHE A 598 -28.27 -1.06 11.97
CA PHE A 598 -27.42 -0.02 12.54
C PHE A 598 -26.44 -0.56 13.59
N LEU A 599 -26.89 -1.39 14.53
CA LEU A 599 -26.04 -1.96 15.57
C LEU A 599 -24.94 -2.85 14.99
N VAL A 600 -25.28 -3.71 14.01
CA VAL A 600 -24.28 -4.56 13.35
C VAL A 600 -23.34 -3.74 12.47
N PHE A 601 -23.84 -2.68 11.84
CA PHE A 601 -23.01 -1.71 11.13
C PHE A 601 -22.01 -1.05 12.05
N ALA A 602 -22.49 -0.46 13.15
CA ALA A 602 -21.68 0.20 14.16
C ALA A 602 -20.60 -0.74 14.70
N ALA A 603 -20.97 -1.95 15.11
CA ALA A 603 -20.02 -2.95 15.59
C ALA A 603 -18.93 -3.28 14.56
N ALA A 604 -19.27 -3.35 13.27
CA ALA A 604 -18.30 -3.65 12.22
C ALA A 604 -17.31 -2.51 11.94
N ILE A 605 -17.82 -1.27 11.84
CA ILE A 605 -16.96 -0.12 11.49
C ILE A 605 -16.16 0.42 12.67
N SER A 606 -16.54 0.07 13.89
CA SER A 606 -15.81 0.44 15.12
C SER A 606 -14.52 -0.36 15.30
N VAL A 607 -14.33 -1.45 14.53
CA VAL A 607 -13.08 -2.21 14.53
C VAL A 607 -12.01 -1.41 13.81
N THR A 608 -11.36 -0.56 14.60
CA THR A 608 -10.36 0.42 14.19
C THR A 608 -8.94 -0.05 14.44
N TYR A 609 -8.75 -1.11 15.24
CA TYR A 609 -7.43 -1.70 15.48
C TYR A 609 -7.11 -2.74 14.40
N VAL A 610 -5.88 -2.70 13.90
CA VAL A 610 -5.38 -3.66 12.91
C VAL A 610 -3.95 -4.07 13.22
N SER A 611 -3.60 -5.32 12.91
CA SER A 611 -2.22 -5.79 13.02
C SER A 611 -1.43 -5.49 11.74
N ALA A 612 -0.27 -4.87 11.86
CA ALA A 612 0.73 -4.76 10.80
C ALA A 612 1.97 -5.55 11.23
N GLY A 613 2.03 -6.83 10.83
CA GLY A 613 3.00 -7.77 11.39
C GLY A 613 2.72 -8.06 12.86
N SER A 614 3.72 -7.87 13.72
CA SER A 614 3.60 -8.03 15.18
C SER A 614 3.17 -6.76 15.92
N ARG A 615 2.94 -5.65 15.20
CA ARG A 615 2.54 -4.37 15.80
C ARG A 615 1.06 -4.09 15.55
N VAL A 616 0.46 -3.31 16.43
CA VAL A 616 -0.95 -2.89 16.34
C VAL A 616 -1.04 -1.41 16.04
N VAL A 617 -1.92 -1.06 15.11
CA VAL A 617 -2.19 0.31 14.68
C VAL A 617 -3.69 0.58 14.81
N LYS A 618 -4.06 1.75 15.34
CA LYS A 618 -5.43 2.26 15.44
C LYS A 618 -5.69 3.20 14.26
N LEU A 619 -6.82 3.03 13.59
CA LEU A 619 -7.32 3.93 12.54
C LEU A 619 -8.39 4.86 13.12
N SER A 620 -8.36 6.14 12.77
CA SER A 620 -9.46 7.07 13.10
C SER A 620 -10.57 7.10 12.03
N THR A 621 -10.36 6.43 10.90
CA THR A 621 -11.22 6.48 9.71
C THR A 621 -11.58 5.09 9.21
N LEU A 622 -12.40 5.01 8.17
CA LEU A 622 -12.77 3.74 7.56
C LEU A 622 -11.56 3.05 6.90
N SER A 623 -11.54 1.72 7.01
CA SER A 623 -10.48 0.89 6.46
C SER A 623 -10.75 0.50 5.00
N ILE A 624 -9.73 0.58 4.15
CA ILE A 624 -9.79 -0.01 2.80
C ILE A 624 -9.82 -1.53 2.93
N GLY A 625 -10.83 -2.19 2.35
CA GLY A 625 -11.04 -3.64 2.51
C GLY A 625 -11.88 -4.02 3.72
N GLY A 626 -12.33 -3.04 4.52
CA GLY A 626 -13.28 -3.26 5.60
C GLY A 626 -14.61 -3.85 5.13
N ILE A 627 -15.18 -4.73 5.95
CA ILE A 627 -16.35 -5.53 5.56
C ILE A 627 -17.59 -4.69 5.30
N MET A 628 -17.67 -3.51 5.93
CA MET A 628 -18.75 -2.54 5.75
C MET A 628 -18.28 -1.18 5.24
N SER A 629 -16.98 -0.97 5.01
CA SER A 629 -16.46 0.35 4.63
C SER A 629 -17.11 0.88 3.35
N MET A 630 -17.35 0.04 2.34
CA MET A 630 -18.01 0.48 1.10
C MET A 630 -19.40 1.07 1.36
N ILE A 631 -20.25 0.37 2.13
CA ILE A 631 -21.60 0.87 2.42
C ILE A 631 -21.56 2.07 3.36
N ALA A 632 -20.63 2.09 4.33
CA ALA A 632 -20.42 3.20 5.24
C ALA A 632 -20.08 4.48 4.48
N SER A 633 -19.10 4.43 3.59
CA SER A 633 -18.69 5.59 2.82
C SER A 633 -19.77 6.00 1.80
N ALA A 634 -20.49 5.05 1.21
CA ALA A 634 -21.63 5.35 0.34
C ALA A 634 -22.74 6.10 1.09
N MET A 635 -23.04 5.75 2.35
CA MET A 635 -24.04 6.45 3.16
C MET A 635 -23.67 7.90 3.41
N VAL A 636 -22.39 8.17 3.72
CA VAL A 636 -21.88 9.54 3.92
C VAL A 636 -22.08 10.38 2.66
N LEU A 637 -21.60 9.89 1.51
CA LEU A 637 -21.70 10.64 0.26
C LEU A 637 -23.16 10.80 -0.21
N CYS A 638 -23.99 9.76 -0.10
CA CYS A 638 -25.39 9.85 -0.49
C CYS A 638 -26.17 10.82 0.40
N LEU A 639 -25.86 10.91 1.70
CA LEU A 639 -26.51 11.88 2.58
C LEU A 639 -26.12 13.31 2.21
N SER A 640 -24.85 13.55 1.85
CA SER A 640 -24.41 14.86 1.34
C SER A 640 -25.09 15.23 0.03
N GLU A 641 -25.20 14.28 -0.91
CA GLU A 641 -25.93 14.46 -2.17
C GLU A 641 -27.40 14.78 -1.93
N HIS A 642 -28.05 14.05 -1.04
CA HIS A 642 -29.44 14.30 -0.69
C HIS A 642 -29.63 15.71 -0.12
N LYS A 643 -28.77 16.13 0.83
CA LYS A 643 -28.80 17.49 1.40
C LYS A 643 -28.63 18.55 0.32
N TRP A 644 -27.73 18.32 -0.64
CA TRP A 644 -27.56 19.22 -1.79
C TRP A 644 -28.85 19.27 -2.62
N LEU A 645 -29.40 18.12 -3.01
CA LEU A 645 -30.60 18.05 -3.84
C LEU A 645 -31.85 18.69 -3.21
N GLN A 646 -31.92 18.77 -1.88
CA GLN A 646 -33.05 19.36 -1.15
C GLN A 646 -32.90 20.87 -0.86
N ARG A 647 -31.68 21.43 -0.97
CA ARG A 647 -31.39 22.81 -0.54
C ARG A 647 -31.10 23.73 -1.73
N ARG A 648 -32.15 24.22 -2.40
CA ARG A 648 -32.01 25.18 -3.52
C ARG A 648 -31.24 26.45 -3.14
N THR A 649 -31.41 26.94 -1.91
CA THR A 649 -30.65 28.10 -1.39
C THR A 649 -29.14 27.87 -1.40
N ALA A 650 -28.68 26.62 -1.20
CA ALA A 650 -27.27 26.28 -1.31
C ALA A 650 -26.76 26.32 -2.76
N TRP A 651 -27.64 26.07 -3.74
CA TRP A 651 -27.31 26.19 -5.17
C TRP A 651 -27.05 27.65 -5.51
N VAL A 652 -28.00 28.53 -5.15
CA VAL A 652 -27.92 29.98 -5.38
C VAL A 652 -26.69 30.58 -4.68
N ALA A 653 -26.46 30.21 -3.41
CA ALA A 653 -25.28 30.67 -2.67
C ALA A 653 -23.96 30.26 -3.33
N ALA A 654 -23.92 29.12 -4.03
CA ALA A 654 -22.76 28.68 -4.81
C ALA A 654 -22.74 29.24 -6.25
N GLY A 655 -23.74 30.04 -6.63
CA GLY A 655 -23.88 30.67 -7.95
C GLY A 655 -24.51 29.77 -9.02
N PHE A 656 -25.21 28.70 -8.64
CA PHE A 656 -25.96 27.87 -9.58
C PHE A 656 -27.42 28.30 -9.64
N SER A 657 -28.08 28.03 -10.77
CA SER A 657 -29.49 28.36 -10.96
C SER A 657 -30.39 27.54 -10.04
N ASP A 658 -31.45 28.18 -9.53
CA ASP A 658 -32.57 27.53 -8.83
C ASP A 658 -33.84 27.43 -9.69
N SER A 659 -33.78 27.93 -10.93
CA SER A 659 -34.91 27.98 -11.86
C SER A 659 -35.41 26.59 -12.28
N LEU A 660 -34.52 25.58 -12.27
CA LEU A 660 -34.82 24.21 -12.67
C LEU A 660 -34.44 23.22 -11.57
N PRO A 661 -35.05 22.02 -11.51
CA PRO A 661 -34.57 20.92 -10.69
C PRO A 661 -33.12 20.53 -11.04
N TRP A 662 -32.29 20.20 -10.04
CA TRP A 662 -30.86 19.90 -10.26
C TRP A 662 -30.62 18.77 -11.27
N ASN A 663 -31.49 17.76 -11.31
CA ASN A 663 -31.41 16.64 -12.24
C ASN A 663 -31.67 17.02 -13.71
N GLU A 664 -32.24 18.20 -13.95
CA GLU A 664 -32.39 18.79 -15.29
C GLU A 664 -31.21 19.69 -15.65
N GLN A 665 -30.48 20.19 -14.65
CA GLN A 665 -29.29 21.01 -14.88
C GLN A 665 -28.03 20.15 -15.04
N VAL A 666 -27.89 19.08 -14.25
CA VAL A 666 -26.69 18.23 -14.18
C VAL A 666 -27.05 16.75 -14.07
N ALA A 667 -26.60 15.97 -15.05
CA ALA A 667 -26.64 14.52 -15.05
C ALA A 667 -25.45 13.96 -14.26
N ALA A 668 -25.65 13.76 -12.95
CA ALA A 668 -24.62 13.22 -12.05
C ALA A 668 -24.80 11.71 -11.75
N LEU A 669 -23.69 10.97 -11.83
CA LEU A 669 -23.57 9.56 -11.49
C LEU A 669 -22.28 9.33 -10.67
N ARG A 670 -22.35 8.57 -9.58
CA ARG A 670 -21.19 8.22 -8.76
C ARG A 670 -21.06 6.71 -8.57
N TYR A 671 -19.88 6.17 -8.80
CA TYR A 671 -19.55 4.78 -8.52
C TYR A 671 -18.50 4.71 -7.43
N VAL A 672 -18.97 4.61 -6.17
CA VAL A 672 -18.09 4.62 -4.99
C VAL A 672 -17.36 5.95 -4.90
N ASP A 673 -16.08 6.00 -5.28
CA ASP A 673 -15.15 7.14 -5.24
C ASP A 673 -15.02 7.89 -6.58
N ASP A 674 -15.62 7.39 -7.67
CA ASP A 674 -15.58 8.02 -8.99
C ASP A 674 -16.90 8.74 -9.33
N LEU A 675 -16.87 10.05 -9.55
CA LEU A 675 -18.04 10.88 -9.89
C LEU A 675 -17.96 11.37 -11.34
N LEU A 676 -19.05 11.17 -12.09
CA LEU A 676 -19.29 11.72 -13.42
C LEU A 676 -20.38 12.78 -13.34
N GLN A 677 -20.15 13.94 -13.95
CA GLN A 677 -21.14 15.00 -14.10
C GLN A 677 -21.17 15.45 -15.55
N VAL A 678 -22.37 15.61 -16.11
CA VAL A 678 -22.58 16.14 -17.47
C VAL A 678 -23.63 17.24 -17.39
N SER A 679 -23.42 18.36 -18.07
CA SER A 679 -24.36 19.48 -18.08
C SER A 679 -24.44 20.15 -19.44
N ALA A 680 -25.65 20.57 -19.80
CA ALA A 680 -25.92 21.50 -20.89
C ALA A 680 -25.89 22.97 -20.44
N MET A 681 -25.96 23.24 -19.13
CA MET A 681 -26.04 24.59 -18.57
C MET A 681 -24.68 25.12 -18.09
N TYR A 682 -23.81 24.25 -17.59
CA TYR A 682 -22.59 24.67 -16.92
C TYR A 682 -21.33 24.24 -17.68
N CYS A 683 -20.34 25.14 -17.72
CA CYS A 683 -19.01 24.81 -18.25
C CYS A 683 -18.27 23.83 -17.33
N ALA A 684 -17.25 23.15 -17.86
CA ALA A 684 -16.44 22.20 -17.10
C ALA A 684 -15.81 22.81 -15.84
N GLY A 685 -15.36 24.08 -15.89
CA GLY A 685 -14.80 24.77 -14.72
C GLY A 685 -15.82 25.01 -13.60
N CYS A 686 -17.08 25.32 -13.96
CA CYS A 686 -18.16 25.47 -12.97
C CYS A 686 -18.59 24.12 -12.40
N LEU A 687 -18.66 23.08 -13.23
CA LEU A 687 -18.92 21.71 -12.77
C LEU A 687 -17.82 21.21 -11.84
N ALA A 688 -16.55 21.56 -12.10
CA ALA A 688 -15.44 21.12 -11.29
C ALA A 688 -15.48 21.61 -9.83
N ARG A 689 -16.21 22.70 -9.56
CA ARG A 689 -16.44 23.24 -8.20
C ARG A 689 -17.60 22.58 -7.46
N VAL A 690 -18.48 21.84 -8.16
CA VAL A 690 -19.64 21.21 -7.51
C VAL A 690 -19.22 20.24 -6.41
N PRO A 691 -18.22 19.35 -6.59
CA PRO A 691 -17.85 18.43 -5.52
C PRO A 691 -17.37 19.12 -4.24
N GLU A 692 -16.74 20.29 -4.35
CA GLU A 692 -16.25 21.07 -3.19
C GLU A 692 -17.37 21.62 -2.32
N VAL A 693 -18.53 21.94 -2.92
CA VAL A 693 -19.70 22.44 -2.17
C VAL A 693 -20.65 21.32 -1.73
N VAL A 694 -20.62 20.17 -2.41
CA VAL A 694 -21.48 19.02 -2.10
C VAL A 694 -20.85 18.13 -1.03
N TYR A 695 -19.56 17.83 -1.13
CA TYR A 695 -18.91 16.81 -0.32
C TYR A 695 -17.93 17.40 0.68
N GLN A 696 -17.90 16.80 1.87
CA GLN A 696 -16.85 17.05 2.86
C GLN A 696 -15.53 16.34 2.52
N VAL A 697 -15.58 15.36 1.62
CA VAL A 697 -14.41 14.59 1.19
C VAL A 697 -13.86 15.20 -0.10
N PRO A 698 -12.53 15.43 -0.19
CA PRO A 698 -11.95 16.04 -1.38
C PRO A 698 -12.06 15.14 -2.61
N PHE A 699 -12.78 15.62 -3.62
CA PHE A 699 -12.77 15.08 -4.97
C PHE A 699 -11.79 15.90 -5.82
N LYS A 700 -10.96 15.22 -6.61
CA LYS A 700 -10.05 15.88 -7.55
C LYS A 700 -10.54 15.67 -8.96
N LEU A 701 -10.53 16.74 -9.76
CA LEU A 701 -10.81 16.67 -11.18
C LEU A 701 -9.78 15.74 -11.85
N ALA A 702 -10.27 14.67 -12.47
CA ALA A 702 -9.46 13.68 -13.17
C ALA A 702 -9.47 13.94 -14.68
N GLU A 703 -10.64 14.18 -15.27
CA GLU A 703 -10.82 14.51 -16.69
C GLU A 703 -11.98 15.51 -16.86
N SER A 704 -11.94 16.30 -17.93
CA SER A 704 -13.00 17.23 -18.30
C SER A 704 -13.05 17.50 -19.80
N GLY A 705 -14.22 17.90 -20.30
CA GLY A 705 -14.42 18.38 -21.67
C GLY A 705 -15.51 17.61 -22.42
N ARG A 706 -15.40 17.59 -23.75
CA ARG A 706 -16.34 16.88 -24.66
C ARG A 706 -16.22 15.38 -24.61
N ALA A 707 -15.04 14.85 -24.27
CA ALA A 707 -14.81 13.42 -24.14
C ALA A 707 -14.16 13.10 -22.81
N VAL A 708 -14.78 12.20 -22.04
CA VAL A 708 -14.29 11.77 -20.72
C VAL A 708 -14.42 10.27 -20.54
N THR A 709 -13.56 9.70 -19.70
CA THR A 709 -13.55 8.29 -19.32
C THR A 709 -13.95 8.15 -17.86
N TRP A 710 -15.10 7.51 -17.62
CA TRP A 710 -15.59 7.20 -16.28
C TRP A 710 -15.67 5.69 -16.06
N ILE A 711 -14.82 5.18 -15.16
CA ILE A 711 -14.65 3.74 -14.85
C ILE A 711 -14.26 2.88 -16.06
N ASP A 712 -15.26 2.37 -16.78
CA ASP A 712 -15.11 1.54 -17.96
C ASP A 712 -15.97 2.06 -19.12
N LEU A 713 -16.58 3.23 -18.96
CA LEU A 713 -17.33 3.94 -19.99
C LEU A 713 -16.48 5.09 -20.51
N ARG A 714 -16.46 5.26 -21.82
CA ARG A 714 -15.93 6.45 -22.48
C ARG A 714 -17.12 7.18 -23.08
N LEU A 715 -17.34 8.40 -22.61
CA LEU A 715 -18.40 9.28 -23.06
C LEU A 715 -17.79 10.27 -24.05
N ASP A 716 -18.35 10.32 -25.25
CA ASP A 716 -18.15 11.40 -26.20
C ASP A 716 -19.45 12.20 -26.25
N LEU A 717 -19.39 13.52 -26.17
CA LEU A 717 -20.55 14.39 -26.14
C LEU A 717 -20.88 14.98 -27.52
N ASP A 718 -19.98 14.83 -28.50
CA ASP A 718 -20.09 15.45 -29.82
C ASP A 718 -19.48 14.54 -30.92
N PRO A 719 -20.26 13.61 -31.50
CA PRO A 719 -21.66 13.31 -31.21
C PRO A 719 -21.84 12.56 -29.89
N LEU A 720 -23.00 12.70 -29.25
CA LEU A 720 -23.31 12.01 -27.99
C LEU A 720 -23.27 10.49 -28.15
N SER A 721 -22.17 9.88 -27.71
CA SER A 721 -21.94 8.45 -27.80
C SER A 721 -21.32 7.88 -26.52
N VAL A 722 -21.74 6.67 -26.16
CA VAL A 722 -21.19 5.95 -25.00
C VAL A 722 -20.51 4.70 -25.53
N SER A 723 -19.22 4.58 -25.25
CA SER A 723 -18.39 3.43 -25.61
C SER A 723 -17.73 2.80 -24.39
N VAL A 724 -16.99 1.71 -24.57
CA VAL A 724 -16.28 1.03 -23.47
C VAL A 724 -14.81 1.44 -23.49
N ALA A 725 -14.28 1.86 -22.34
CA ALA A 725 -12.86 2.13 -22.19
C ALA A 725 -12.05 0.86 -22.50
N GLN A 726 -11.05 1.01 -23.37
CA GLN A 726 -10.22 -0.11 -23.78
C GLN A 726 -9.40 -0.62 -22.59
N LYS A 727 -9.45 -1.93 -22.39
CA LYS A 727 -8.65 -2.63 -21.38
C LYS A 727 -7.81 -3.66 -22.10
N THR A 728 -6.50 -3.59 -21.91
CA THR A 728 -5.56 -4.57 -22.44
C THR A 728 -6.01 -5.97 -22.05
N LEU A 729 -6.21 -6.81 -23.05
CA LEU A 729 -6.47 -8.22 -22.81
C LEU A 729 -5.28 -8.85 -22.07
N THR A 730 -5.56 -9.75 -21.15
CA THR A 730 -4.52 -10.59 -20.54
C THR A 730 -5.09 -11.98 -20.47
N ILE A 731 -4.67 -12.84 -21.38
CA ILE A 731 -5.07 -14.25 -21.41
C ILE A 731 -4.26 -15.00 -20.36
N LYS A 732 -4.92 -15.92 -19.65
CA LYS A 732 -4.23 -16.88 -18.78
C LYS A 732 -3.49 -17.90 -19.67
N PRO A 733 -2.30 -18.38 -19.28
CA PRO A 733 -1.66 -19.48 -20.00
C PRO A 733 -2.65 -20.63 -20.22
N PRO A 734 -2.55 -21.39 -21.34
CA PRO A 734 -3.55 -22.43 -21.67
C PRO A 734 -3.75 -23.45 -20.55
N TRP A 735 -2.68 -23.83 -19.86
CA TRP A 735 -2.72 -24.75 -18.73
C TRP A 735 -3.41 -24.17 -17.47
N ALA A 736 -3.48 -22.85 -17.34
CA ALA A 736 -4.19 -22.15 -16.25
C ALA A 736 -5.64 -21.80 -16.61
N ALA A 737 -5.94 -21.65 -17.89
CA ALA A 737 -7.28 -21.38 -18.37
C ALA A 737 -8.20 -22.57 -18.08
N LYS A 738 -9.38 -22.28 -17.54
CA LYS A 738 -10.46 -23.28 -17.43
C LYS A 738 -11.08 -23.49 -18.81
N SER A 739 -11.61 -24.69 -19.07
CA SER A 739 -12.44 -24.92 -20.26
C SER A 739 -13.57 -23.89 -20.30
N GLY A 740 -13.71 -23.21 -21.45
CA GLY A 740 -14.66 -22.12 -21.62
C GLY A 740 -14.24 -20.75 -21.04
N TYR A 741 -12.98 -20.53 -20.64
CA TYR A 741 -12.50 -19.20 -20.22
C TYR A 741 -12.65 -18.17 -21.34
N VAL A 742 -12.16 -18.46 -22.55
CA VAL A 742 -12.25 -17.56 -23.71
C VAL A 742 -13.71 -17.28 -24.04
N ARG A 743 -14.55 -18.33 -24.09
CA ARG A 743 -16.00 -18.19 -24.26
C ARG A 743 -16.61 -17.27 -23.21
N SER A 744 -16.31 -17.49 -21.93
CA SER A 744 -16.83 -16.66 -20.84
C SER A 744 -16.36 -15.21 -20.92
N TRP A 745 -15.11 -14.99 -21.36
CA TRP A 745 -14.53 -13.66 -21.58
C TRP A 745 -15.23 -12.93 -22.74
N LEU A 746 -15.37 -13.59 -23.89
CA LEU A 746 -16.09 -13.07 -25.06
C LEU A 746 -17.55 -12.77 -24.73
N CYS A 747 -18.27 -13.73 -24.12
CA CYS A 747 -19.64 -13.52 -23.67
C CYS A 747 -19.75 -12.34 -22.70
N GLY A 748 -18.78 -12.16 -21.82
CA GLY A 748 -18.72 -11.00 -20.91
C GLY A 748 -18.55 -9.67 -21.65
N ARG A 749 -17.65 -9.61 -22.65
CA ARG A 749 -17.44 -8.44 -23.52
C ARG A 749 -18.70 -8.13 -24.34
N PHE A 750 -19.27 -9.12 -25.01
CA PHE A 750 -20.48 -8.97 -25.82
C PHE A 750 -21.67 -8.51 -24.97
N ALA A 751 -21.87 -9.12 -23.80
CA ALA A 751 -22.89 -8.68 -22.86
C ALA A 751 -22.65 -7.23 -22.39
N ARG A 752 -21.38 -6.82 -22.21
CA ARG A 752 -21.03 -5.44 -21.84
C ARG A 752 -21.30 -4.46 -22.98
N TRP A 753 -20.94 -4.79 -24.22
CA TRP A 753 -21.23 -3.99 -25.40
C TRP A 753 -22.73 -3.80 -25.64
N GLN A 754 -23.51 -4.87 -25.45
CA GLN A 754 -24.96 -4.79 -25.51
C GLN A 754 -25.54 -3.87 -24.42
N GLN A 755 -25.03 -3.94 -23.19
CA GLN A 755 -25.44 -3.02 -22.10
C GLN A 755 -25.07 -1.57 -22.41
N VAL A 756 -23.90 -1.37 -22.99
CA VAL A 756 -23.44 -0.05 -23.41
C VAL A 756 -24.26 0.45 -24.59
N GLY A 757 -24.90 -0.43 -25.37
CA GLY A 757 -25.74 -0.05 -26.51
C GLY A 757 -24.89 0.45 -27.69
N LEU A 758 -23.78 -0.24 -27.98
CA LEU A 758 -22.96 0.05 -29.16
C LEU A 758 -23.78 -0.13 -30.44
N SER A 759 -23.51 0.68 -31.47
CA SER A 759 -24.09 0.48 -32.81
C SER A 759 -23.61 -0.86 -33.40
N LYS A 760 -24.25 -1.32 -34.49
CA LYS A 760 -23.83 -2.57 -35.16
C LYS A 760 -22.41 -2.44 -35.70
N GLU A 761 -22.07 -1.28 -36.25
CA GLU A 761 -20.77 -0.94 -36.82
C GLU A 761 -19.70 -0.90 -35.73
N MET A 762 -19.98 -0.21 -34.61
CA MET A 762 -19.10 -0.19 -33.44
C MET A 762 -18.93 -1.58 -32.84
N THR A 763 -20.00 -2.37 -32.73
CA THR A 763 -19.94 -3.74 -32.24
C THR A 763 -19.08 -4.60 -33.15
N ALA A 764 -19.21 -4.49 -34.46
CA ALA A 764 -18.37 -5.21 -35.44
C ALA A 764 -16.90 -4.80 -35.29
N ALA A 765 -16.61 -3.51 -35.21
CA ALA A 765 -15.24 -3.00 -35.04
C ALA A 765 -14.60 -3.49 -33.72
N GLU A 766 -15.31 -3.42 -32.59
CA GLU A 766 -14.83 -3.93 -31.30
C GLU A 766 -14.69 -5.46 -31.30
N THR A 767 -15.58 -6.17 -31.99
CA THR A 767 -15.51 -7.63 -32.15
C THR A 767 -14.24 -8.02 -32.91
N THR A 768 -14.02 -7.44 -34.09
CA THR A 768 -12.83 -7.66 -34.91
C THR A 768 -11.56 -7.37 -34.12
N ARG A 769 -11.52 -6.25 -33.39
CA ARG A 769 -10.38 -5.90 -32.52
C ARG A 769 -10.16 -6.93 -31.42
N ALA A 770 -11.21 -7.37 -30.72
CA ALA A 770 -11.10 -8.37 -29.65
C ALA A 770 -10.58 -9.71 -30.17
N PHE A 771 -11.00 -10.14 -31.37
CA PHE A 771 -10.46 -11.34 -32.03
C PHE A 771 -9.01 -11.15 -32.45
N TRP A 772 -8.66 -9.98 -32.99
CA TRP A 772 -7.27 -9.67 -33.32
C TRP A 772 -6.35 -9.69 -32.09
N GLU A 773 -6.79 -9.12 -30.97
CA GLU A 773 -6.06 -9.21 -29.70
C GLU A 773 -5.90 -10.66 -29.22
N LEU A 774 -6.93 -11.50 -29.37
CA LEU A 774 -6.85 -12.93 -29.05
C LEU A 774 -5.81 -13.64 -29.93
N LEU A 775 -5.79 -13.35 -31.23
CA LEU A 775 -4.83 -13.92 -32.18
C LEU A 775 -3.39 -13.48 -31.85
N LEU A 776 -3.17 -12.19 -31.64
CA LEU A 776 -1.86 -11.64 -31.25
C LEU A 776 -1.35 -12.19 -29.91
N GLN A 777 -2.25 -12.49 -28.97
CA GLN A 777 -1.84 -13.11 -27.70
C GLN A 777 -1.62 -14.62 -27.83
N GLY A 778 -2.40 -15.31 -28.66
CA GLY A 778 -2.20 -16.72 -28.96
C GLY A 778 -0.84 -16.99 -29.60
N SER A 779 -0.42 -16.13 -30.54
CA SER A 779 0.90 -16.21 -31.17
C SER A 779 2.03 -15.95 -30.16
N ARG A 780 1.91 -14.94 -29.30
CA ARG A 780 2.90 -14.65 -28.24
C ARG A 780 3.05 -15.77 -27.21
N LEU A 781 1.99 -16.54 -26.97
CA LEU A 781 2.02 -17.66 -26.03
C LEU A 781 2.58 -18.95 -26.66
N GLY A 782 2.97 -18.95 -27.94
CA GLY A 782 3.46 -20.14 -28.64
C GLY A 782 2.39 -21.22 -28.78
N CYS A 783 1.11 -20.85 -28.70
CA CYS A 783 0.00 -21.78 -28.63
C CYS A 783 -0.76 -21.82 -29.95
N SER A 784 -0.18 -22.49 -30.95
CA SER A 784 -0.91 -22.86 -32.18
C SER A 784 -2.16 -23.71 -31.87
N GLY A 785 -2.17 -24.43 -30.73
CA GLY A 785 -3.29 -25.28 -30.30
C GLY A 785 -4.45 -24.60 -29.57
N LEU A 786 -4.37 -23.31 -29.20
CA LEU A 786 -5.45 -22.62 -28.45
C LEU A 786 -6.73 -22.42 -29.29
N LEU A 787 -6.61 -22.59 -30.61
CA LEU A 787 -7.71 -22.55 -31.59
C LEU A 787 -8.08 -23.92 -32.17
N CYS A 788 -7.46 -25.02 -31.70
CA CYS A 788 -7.86 -26.36 -32.12
C CYS A 788 -9.26 -26.67 -31.56
N ILE A 789 -10.27 -26.50 -32.40
CA ILE A 789 -11.61 -27.06 -32.19
C ILE A 789 -11.46 -28.59 -32.17
N PRO A 790 -11.92 -29.30 -31.13
CA PRO A 790 -11.82 -30.75 -31.10
C PRO A 790 -12.56 -31.35 -32.29
N SER A 791 -11.94 -32.33 -32.96
CA SER A 791 -12.46 -33.04 -34.14
C SER A 791 -13.82 -33.73 -33.88
N SER A 792 -14.22 -33.95 -32.63
CA SER A 792 -15.56 -34.44 -32.31
C SER A 792 -16.69 -33.40 -32.49
N MET A 793 -16.38 -32.17 -32.90
CA MET A 793 -17.36 -31.13 -33.22
C MET A 793 -17.56 -30.89 -34.73
N SER A 794 -16.74 -31.49 -35.62
CA SER A 794 -16.89 -31.31 -37.07
C SER A 794 -18.10 -32.07 -37.65
N ASP A 795 -18.53 -33.15 -37.00
CA ASP A 795 -19.51 -34.07 -37.58
C ASP A 795 -20.96 -33.56 -37.49
N GLY A 796 -21.21 -32.47 -36.74
CA GLY A 796 -22.53 -31.87 -36.56
C GLY A 796 -22.86 -30.67 -37.46
N LEU A 797 -21.95 -30.25 -38.35
CA LEU A 797 -22.06 -28.96 -39.07
C LEU A 797 -22.25 -29.06 -40.60
N LEU A 798 -22.41 -30.27 -41.16
CA LEU A 798 -22.50 -30.50 -42.61
C LEU A 798 -23.91 -30.38 -43.22
N ASN A 799 -24.81 -29.62 -42.61
CA ASN A 799 -26.12 -29.31 -43.22
C ASN A 799 -26.54 -27.89 -42.90
N PHE A 800 -26.10 -26.89 -43.67
CA PHE A 800 -26.86 -25.62 -43.76
C PHE A 800 -26.55 -24.83 -45.05
N LYS A 801 -27.64 -24.40 -45.70
CA LYS A 801 -27.67 -23.56 -46.91
C LYS A 801 -27.26 -22.11 -46.61
N SER A 802 -26.62 -21.54 -47.62
CA SER A 802 -25.99 -20.23 -47.81
C SER A 802 -26.71 -19.02 -47.20
N TYR A 803 -26.02 -18.28 -46.34
CA TYR A 803 -26.24 -16.83 -46.15
C TYR A 803 -24.98 -16.09 -46.62
N LYS A 804 -25.10 -15.31 -47.70
CA LYS A 804 -24.04 -14.44 -48.22
C LYS A 804 -23.80 -13.30 -47.22
N LEU A 805 -22.70 -13.37 -46.47
CA LEU A 805 -22.14 -12.21 -45.76
C LEU A 805 -21.15 -11.52 -46.72
N VAL A 806 -21.59 -10.45 -47.38
CA VAL A 806 -20.72 -9.62 -48.23
C VAL A 806 -19.94 -8.68 -47.32
N ILE A 807 -18.66 -8.97 -47.10
CA ILE A 807 -17.71 -8.03 -46.50
C ILE A 807 -17.17 -7.18 -47.66
N GLN A 808 -17.73 -5.98 -47.85
CA GLN A 808 -17.11 -4.96 -48.70
C GLN A 808 -15.94 -4.35 -47.92
N LEU A 809 -14.72 -4.64 -48.36
CA LEU A 809 -13.53 -3.88 -47.98
C LEU A 809 -13.55 -2.54 -48.74
N PRO A 810 -13.24 -1.40 -48.11
CA PRO A 810 -13.18 -0.12 -48.81
C PRO A 810 -11.99 -0.13 -49.79
N ASN A 811 -12.29 0.13 -51.07
CA ASN A 811 -11.29 0.40 -52.10
C ASN A 811 -10.55 1.70 -51.77
N PRO A 812 -9.22 1.74 -51.72
CA PRO A 812 -8.49 2.98 -51.80
C PRO A 812 -8.55 3.49 -53.24
N THR A 813 -9.12 4.67 -53.43
CA THR A 813 -9.08 5.42 -54.69
C THR A 813 -7.63 5.72 -55.06
N ALA A 814 -7.15 5.08 -56.12
CA ALA A 814 -5.89 5.40 -56.78
C ALA A 814 -6.16 6.44 -57.89
N ARG A 815 -5.89 7.71 -57.58
CA ARG A 815 -5.46 8.73 -58.54
C ARG A 815 -4.31 9.48 -57.85
N GLU A 816 -3.25 9.74 -58.61
CA GLU A 816 -1.95 10.30 -58.19
C GLU A 816 -0.92 9.29 -57.65
N LEU A 817 -0.21 8.64 -58.59
CA LEU A 817 1.25 8.50 -58.59
C LEU A 817 1.65 7.75 -59.86
N GLN A 818 1.80 8.53 -60.93
CA GLN A 818 2.46 8.14 -62.16
C GLN A 818 3.85 8.79 -62.12
N GLN A 819 4.89 7.96 -62.18
CA GLN A 819 6.35 8.25 -62.33
C GLN A 819 7.17 7.56 -61.23
N ASP A 820 7.58 6.31 -61.49
CA ASP A 820 8.96 5.99 -61.88
C ASP A 820 9.19 4.48 -61.83
N GLY A 821 9.81 3.99 -62.90
CA GLY A 821 10.00 2.57 -63.14
C GLY A 821 11.13 1.97 -62.31
N ALA A 822 10.90 0.75 -61.82
CA ALA A 822 11.93 -0.27 -61.70
C ALA A 822 11.24 -1.64 -61.47
N GLN A 823 11.48 -2.56 -62.40
CA GLN A 823 11.10 -3.96 -62.29
C GLN A 823 11.88 -4.65 -61.16
N ALA A 824 11.18 -5.20 -60.16
CA ALA A 824 11.73 -6.27 -59.33
C ALA A 824 10.62 -7.25 -58.92
N ARG A 825 10.78 -8.50 -59.35
CA ARG A 825 9.90 -9.65 -59.05
C ARG A 825 9.89 -9.93 -57.53
N PHE A 826 8.70 -10.01 -56.92
CA PHE A 826 8.53 -10.51 -55.55
C PHE A 826 7.55 -11.70 -55.50
N PRO A 827 7.99 -12.93 -55.16
CA PRO A 827 7.11 -14.07 -54.89
C PRO A 827 6.54 -14.08 -53.45
N LEU A 828 6.74 -13.02 -52.66
CA LEU A 828 6.34 -12.98 -51.26
C LEU A 828 4.82 -12.78 -51.04
N ARG A 829 4.11 -12.14 -51.98
CA ARG A 829 2.68 -11.84 -51.82
C ARG A 829 1.78 -13.08 -51.91
N ARG A 830 2.13 -14.07 -52.73
CA ARG A 830 1.34 -15.32 -52.84
C ARG A 830 1.54 -16.24 -51.65
N ALA A 831 2.75 -16.32 -51.09
CA ALA A 831 3.03 -17.10 -49.88
C ALA A 831 2.33 -16.51 -48.63
N LEU A 832 2.28 -15.18 -48.51
CA LEU A 832 1.55 -14.51 -47.42
C LEU A 832 0.03 -14.71 -47.52
N CYS A 833 -0.56 -14.63 -48.71
CA CYS A 833 -1.98 -14.91 -48.90
C CYS A 833 -2.33 -16.39 -48.65
N ALA A 834 -1.48 -17.34 -49.08
CA ALA A 834 -1.70 -18.77 -48.86
C ALA A 834 -1.52 -19.18 -47.39
N ALA A 835 -0.58 -18.57 -46.65
CA ALA A 835 -0.38 -18.84 -45.23
C ALA A 835 -1.46 -18.20 -44.33
N MET A 836 -2.12 -17.12 -44.79
CA MET A 836 -3.17 -16.46 -44.02
C MET A 836 -4.59 -16.99 -44.31
N LEU A 837 -4.84 -17.64 -45.45
CA LEU A 837 -6.17 -18.16 -45.80
C LEU A 837 -6.74 -19.17 -44.77
N PRO A 838 -5.97 -20.16 -44.28
CA PRO A 838 -6.47 -21.14 -43.31
C PRO A 838 -6.93 -20.53 -41.96
N PRO A 839 -6.16 -19.62 -41.31
CA PRO A 839 -6.65 -18.97 -40.09
C PRO A 839 -7.85 -18.04 -40.33
N PHE A 840 -7.99 -17.41 -41.51
CA PHE A 840 -9.19 -16.62 -41.83
C PHE A 840 -10.44 -17.49 -42.01
N LEU A 841 -10.32 -18.67 -42.63
CA LEU A 841 -11.40 -19.66 -42.74
C LEU A 841 -11.79 -20.25 -41.38
N GLN A 842 -10.81 -20.61 -40.55
CA GLN A 842 -11.06 -21.06 -39.18
C GLN A 842 -11.69 -19.96 -38.31
N LEU A 843 -11.28 -18.70 -38.49
CA LEU A 843 -11.90 -17.56 -37.83
C LEU A 843 -13.34 -17.36 -38.31
N GLY A 844 -13.63 -17.52 -39.60
CA GLY A 844 -14.98 -17.48 -40.16
C GLY A 844 -15.91 -18.55 -39.58
N LEU A 845 -15.42 -19.79 -39.45
CA LEU A 845 -16.17 -20.89 -38.82
C LEU A 845 -16.37 -20.70 -37.31
N LEU A 846 -15.33 -20.23 -36.60
CA LEU A 846 -15.42 -19.89 -35.17
C LEU A 846 -16.38 -18.71 -34.93
N MET A 847 -16.33 -17.69 -35.79
CA MET A 847 -17.25 -16.55 -35.79
C MET A 847 -18.68 -17.00 -36.05
N GLY A 848 -18.89 -17.88 -37.04
CA GLY A 848 -20.19 -18.50 -37.29
C GLY A 848 -20.74 -19.23 -36.07
N TRP A 849 -19.94 -20.11 -35.45
CA TRP A 849 -20.33 -20.86 -34.24
C TRP A 849 -20.60 -19.96 -33.02
N LEU A 850 -19.74 -18.97 -32.76
CA LEU A 850 -19.89 -18.03 -31.65
C LEU A 850 -21.08 -17.09 -31.86
N LEU A 851 -21.27 -16.56 -33.07
CA LEU A 851 -22.41 -15.71 -33.41
C LEU A 851 -23.71 -16.50 -33.33
N GLN A 852 -23.74 -17.78 -33.70
CA GLN A 852 -24.93 -18.62 -33.57
C GLN A 852 -25.34 -18.80 -32.09
N ALA A 853 -24.39 -18.96 -31.16
CA ALA A 853 -24.68 -19.01 -29.72
C ALA A 853 -25.14 -17.66 -29.14
N VAL A 854 -24.62 -16.54 -29.67
CA VAL A 854 -25.03 -15.17 -29.31
C VAL A 854 -26.42 -14.84 -29.88
N MET A 855 -26.71 -15.28 -31.10
CA MET A 855 -28.01 -15.11 -31.77
C MET A 855 -29.07 -16.04 -31.17
N ALA A 856 -28.71 -17.26 -30.76
CA ALA A 856 -29.60 -18.18 -30.04
C ALA A 856 -29.96 -17.66 -28.64
N THR A 857 -29.06 -16.93 -27.98
CA THR A 857 -29.36 -16.23 -26.71
C THR A 857 -30.22 -14.97 -26.91
N ASN A 858 -30.24 -14.37 -28.11
CA ASN A 858 -31.19 -13.30 -28.46
C ASN A 858 -32.65 -13.78 -28.61
N ARG A 859 -32.92 -15.10 -28.77
CA ARG A 859 -34.28 -15.66 -28.79
C ARG A 859 -34.85 -15.98 -27.40
N LEU A 860 -34.03 -15.96 -26.34
CA LEU A 860 -34.49 -16.19 -24.96
C LEU A 860 -34.69 -14.85 -24.26
N GLY A 861 -35.94 -14.37 -24.29
CA GLY A 861 -36.34 -13.05 -23.85
C GLY A 861 -36.16 -12.77 -22.35
N LYS A 862 -35.97 -11.47 -22.05
CA LYS A 862 -36.33 -10.62 -20.88
C LYS A 862 -36.35 -11.14 -19.43
N ASN A 863 -36.23 -12.44 -19.14
CA ASN A 863 -36.23 -12.98 -17.79
C ASN A 863 -34.93 -13.76 -17.55
N GLY A 864 -34.07 -13.23 -16.68
CA GLY A 864 -32.68 -13.63 -16.50
C GLY A 864 -32.43 -15.05 -15.94
N GLU A 865 -32.74 -16.09 -16.71
CA GLU A 865 -32.31 -17.46 -16.44
C GLU A 865 -31.13 -17.88 -17.32
N ARG A 866 -30.10 -18.46 -16.70
CA ARG A 866 -28.96 -19.05 -17.41
C ARG A 866 -29.29 -20.48 -17.80
N TYR A 867 -28.96 -20.86 -19.03
CA TYR A 867 -28.78 -22.25 -19.43
C TYR A 867 -27.82 -22.96 -18.48
N ARG A 868 -28.30 -24.02 -17.80
CA ARG A 868 -27.48 -24.98 -17.04
C ARG A 868 -27.41 -26.27 -17.85
N PRO A 869 -26.22 -26.79 -18.19
CA PRO A 869 -26.13 -28.18 -18.63
C PRO A 869 -26.52 -29.09 -17.45
N SER A 870 -27.31 -30.09 -17.77
CA SER A 870 -27.96 -31.08 -16.91
C SER A 870 -27.00 -31.72 -15.90
N LYS A 871 -27.44 -31.83 -14.65
CA LYS A 871 -26.93 -32.80 -13.67
C LYS A 871 -27.89 -33.99 -13.63
N PRO A 872 -27.40 -35.23 -13.48
CA PRO A 872 -28.26 -36.39 -13.32
C PRO A 872 -29.01 -36.35 -11.98
N MET A 873 -30.21 -36.91 -12.02
CA MET A 873 -31.23 -36.94 -10.95
C MET A 873 -30.76 -37.68 -9.69
N GLY A 874 -31.26 -37.23 -8.54
CA GLY A 874 -31.16 -37.91 -7.25
C GLY A 874 -31.82 -37.08 -6.14
N SER A 875 -32.93 -37.62 -5.62
CA SER A 875 -33.75 -37.22 -4.46
C SER A 875 -32.91 -36.93 -3.19
N GLY A 876 -33.34 -36.29 -2.09
CA GLY A 876 -34.61 -35.93 -1.48
C GLY A 876 -34.28 -35.18 -0.17
N ARG A 877 -35.19 -35.14 0.81
CA ARG A 877 -35.41 -34.06 1.81
C ARG A 877 -34.46 -33.92 3.04
N ARG A 878 -34.66 -32.76 3.71
CA ARG A 878 -34.19 -32.16 5.00
C ARG A 878 -34.20 -33.12 6.22
N GLY A 879 -33.61 -32.86 7.40
CA GLY A 879 -33.26 -31.61 8.11
C GLY A 879 -32.46 -31.83 9.42
N ASP A 880 -32.45 -30.79 10.27
CA ASP A 880 -31.58 -30.49 11.45
C ASP A 880 -31.42 -31.56 12.55
N GLU A 881 -30.23 -31.63 13.21
CA GLU A 881 -30.09 -31.57 14.68
C GLU A 881 -28.61 -31.51 15.21
N ARG A 882 -28.48 -31.37 16.53
CA ARG A 882 -27.48 -30.65 17.36
C ARG A 882 -26.18 -31.40 17.75
N ALA A 883 -25.14 -30.57 18.00
CA ALA A 883 -24.13 -30.57 19.09
C ALA A 883 -23.13 -31.73 19.36
N ARG A 884 -21.92 -31.30 19.79
CA ARG A 884 -20.74 -32.01 20.38
C ARG A 884 -19.79 -32.66 19.36
N HIS A 885 -18.45 -32.64 19.43
CA HIS A 885 -17.42 -32.04 20.31
C HIS A 885 -16.13 -31.81 19.45
N PRO A 886 -15.09 -31.11 19.97
CA PRO A 886 -13.99 -30.54 19.21
C PRO A 886 -12.77 -31.46 19.10
N GLU A 887 -11.94 -31.28 18.07
CA GLU A 887 -10.48 -31.41 18.10
C GLU A 887 -9.89 -31.15 16.69
N ALA A 888 -8.62 -30.74 16.66
CA ALA A 888 -7.79 -30.46 15.47
C ALA A 888 -7.94 -29.08 14.78
N VAL A 889 -7.74 -27.99 15.54
CA VAL A 889 -7.07 -26.78 15.03
C VAL A 889 -6.15 -26.20 16.10
N GLN A 890 -5.00 -26.84 16.30
CA GLN A 890 -3.80 -26.26 16.92
C GLN A 890 -2.58 -26.95 16.31
N ARG A 891 -2.04 -26.38 15.23
CA ARG A 891 -0.70 -26.69 14.71
C ARG A 891 -0.27 -25.61 13.72
N LEU A 892 0.03 -24.44 14.27
CA LEU A 892 1.17 -23.59 13.93
C LEU A 892 1.07 -22.36 14.82
N VAL A 893 2.19 -21.92 15.38
CA VAL A 893 2.35 -20.87 16.39
C VAL A 893 2.24 -21.39 17.82
N LEU A 894 3.36 -21.93 18.32
CA LEU A 894 4.00 -21.64 19.60
C LEU A 894 5.11 -22.69 19.77
N ASP A 895 6.38 -22.28 19.64
CA ASP A 895 7.52 -22.99 20.23
C ASP A 895 8.78 -22.11 20.13
N ILE A 896 8.86 -21.07 20.96
CA ILE A 896 10.13 -20.56 21.49
C ILE A 896 9.84 -19.97 22.88
N ARG A 897 10.09 -20.73 23.95
CA ARG A 897 10.97 -20.28 25.04
C ARG A 897 11.16 -21.33 26.15
N THR A 898 12.39 -21.28 26.67
CA THR A 898 12.94 -21.78 27.94
C THR A 898 13.12 -23.29 28.12
N ASN A 899 14.39 -23.70 28.10
CA ASN A 899 14.95 -24.49 29.21
C ASN A 899 16.47 -24.28 29.31
N ASP A 900 16.87 -23.63 30.40
CA ASP A 900 18.22 -23.73 30.97
C ASP A 900 18.28 -24.94 31.91
N ASN A 901 19.47 -25.53 31.98
CA ASN A 901 20.04 -26.39 33.03
C ASN A 901 19.69 -27.89 33.13
N ALA A 902 20.74 -28.68 32.85
CA ALA A 902 21.23 -29.92 33.51
C ALA A 902 21.50 -31.03 32.46
N GLY A 903 22.65 -31.71 32.36
CA GLY A 903 23.91 -31.67 33.08
C GLY A 903 24.89 -32.71 32.50
N ARG A 904 26.18 -32.55 32.83
CA ARG A 904 27.28 -33.54 32.95
C ARG A 904 27.56 -34.55 31.80
N SER A 905 28.78 -34.50 31.24
CA SER A 905 29.80 -35.55 31.48
C SER A 905 31.19 -35.21 30.89
N ARG A 906 32.18 -35.12 31.79
CA ARG A 906 33.61 -35.51 31.74
C ARG A 906 34.34 -35.64 30.39
N LYS A 907 35.52 -34.98 30.31
CA LYS A 907 36.82 -35.68 30.14
C LYS A 907 38.00 -34.86 30.67
N ARG A 908 38.89 -35.59 31.37
CA ARG A 908 40.10 -35.18 32.08
C ARG A 908 41.21 -34.72 31.12
N SER A 909 42.05 -33.79 31.59
CA SER A 909 43.51 -33.85 31.36
C SER A 909 44.24 -33.13 32.49
N ARG A 910 45.35 -33.74 32.94
CA ARG A 910 46.14 -33.50 34.17
C ARG A 910 47.44 -32.73 33.86
N ARG A 911 48.07 -32.25 34.95
CA ARG A 911 49.48 -31.83 35.16
C ARG A 911 49.74 -30.33 34.94
N GLY A 912 50.46 -29.59 35.80
CA GLY A 912 51.10 -29.94 37.06
C GLY A 912 51.95 -28.78 37.63
N ARG A 913 51.95 -28.70 38.96
CA ARG A 913 52.97 -28.18 39.91
C ARG A 913 53.25 -26.68 40.13
N PRO A 914 53.70 -26.33 41.37
CA PRO A 914 53.57 -25.00 41.99
C PRO A 914 54.93 -24.34 42.35
N ARG A 915 54.93 -23.06 42.77
CA ARG A 915 55.96 -22.48 43.67
C ARG A 915 55.39 -21.35 44.55
N SER A 916 55.49 -21.58 45.87
CA SER A 916 55.94 -20.69 46.98
C SER A 916 55.92 -19.16 46.73
N SER A 917 55.53 -18.27 47.65
CA SER A 917 55.99 -18.14 49.06
C SER A 917 55.33 -16.91 49.72
N SER A 918 55.23 -16.93 51.07
CA SER A 918 55.25 -15.80 52.04
C SER A 918 54.23 -14.65 51.86
N SER A 919 53.51 -14.14 52.86
CA SER A 919 53.89 -13.84 54.24
C SER A 919 52.65 -13.44 55.06
N SER A 920 52.88 -13.44 56.35
CA SER A 920 52.04 -13.28 57.53
C SER A 920 51.29 -11.94 57.72
N SER A 921 50.41 -11.97 58.73
CA SER A 921 49.95 -10.84 59.59
C SER A 921 48.94 -9.84 59.03
N SER A 922 47.65 -10.05 59.35
CA SER A 922 46.66 -9.02 59.77
C SER A 922 45.26 -9.64 59.88
N SER A 923 45.00 -10.37 60.97
CA SER A 923 43.78 -11.15 61.19
C SER A 923 42.62 -10.41 61.88
N SER A 924 42.71 -9.11 62.18
CA SER A 924 41.56 -8.37 62.76
C SER A 924 40.86 -7.38 61.81
N SER A 925 41.50 -6.87 60.75
CA SER A 925 40.85 -5.93 59.80
C SER A 925 40.12 -6.61 58.64
N ARG A 926 40.52 -7.84 58.26
CA ARG A 926 39.87 -8.61 57.18
C ARG A 926 38.49 -9.12 57.54
N ASN A 927 38.22 -9.40 58.82
CA ASN A 927 36.89 -9.82 59.27
C ASN A 927 35.90 -8.66 59.22
N LYS A 928 36.31 -7.43 59.53
CA LYS A 928 35.49 -6.22 59.37
C LYS A 928 35.19 -5.93 57.90
N ALA A 929 36.21 -5.92 57.03
CA ALA A 929 36.01 -5.72 55.59
C ALA A 929 35.17 -6.82 54.92
N ARG A 930 35.22 -8.07 55.41
CA ARG A 930 34.38 -9.16 54.92
C ARG A 930 32.94 -9.03 55.40
N LYS A 931 32.72 -8.60 56.64
CA LYS A 931 31.40 -8.30 57.20
C LYS A 931 30.76 -7.10 56.48
N ASP A 932 31.52 -6.02 56.29
CA ASP A 932 31.08 -4.84 55.54
C ASP A 932 30.77 -5.19 54.08
N LYS A 933 31.56 -6.07 53.44
CA LYS A 933 31.30 -6.53 52.07
C LYS A 933 30.05 -7.41 51.98
N GLN A 934 29.79 -8.27 52.98
CA GLN A 934 28.56 -9.06 53.05
C GLN A 934 27.34 -8.17 53.32
N GLU A 935 27.48 -7.15 54.17
CA GLU A 935 26.43 -6.21 54.47
C GLU A 935 26.10 -5.30 53.28
N ILE A 936 27.11 -4.80 52.56
CA ILE A 936 26.92 -4.09 51.29
C ILE A 936 26.27 -4.99 50.25
N ALA A 937 26.63 -6.28 50.17
CA ALA A 937 25.99 -7.22 49.25
C ALA A 937 24.52 -7.46 49.62
N ARG A 938 24.20 -7.59 50.91
CA ARG A 938 22.82 -7.71 51.41
C ARG A 938 22.00 -6.46 51.12
N LEU A 939 22.55 -5.27 51.36
CA LEU A 939 21.90 -3.98 51.04
C LEU A 939 21.66 -3.84 49.54
N LYS A 940 22.61 -4.24 48.69
CA LYS A 940 22.43 -4.25 47.23
C LYS A 940 21.34 -5.23 46.78
N ALA A 941 21.25 -6.40 47.41
CA ALA A 941 20.18 -7.36 47.11
C ALA A 941 18.81 -6.81 47.50
N MET A 942 18.67 -6.21 48.69
CA MET A 942 17.42 -5.57 49.13
C MET A 942 17.04 -4.37 48.24
N LEU A 943 18.02 -3.57 47.79
CA LEU A 943 17.76 -2.48 46.84
C LEU A 943 17.29 -3.01 45.48
N ALA A 944 17.92 -4.07 44.96
CA ALA A 944 17.51 -4.67 43.70
C ALA A 944 16.11 -5.32 43.78
N GLU A 945 15.77 -5.94 44.92
CA GLU A 945 14.44 -6.48 45.18
C GLU A 945 13.40 -5.36 45.27
N LYS A 946 13.71 -4.28 45.98
CA LYS A 946 12.84 -3.09 46.07
C LYS A 946 12.66 -2.41 44.70
N GLU A 947 13.72 -2.27 43.91
CA GLU A 947 13.64 -1.73 42.54
C GLU A 947 12.79 -2.63 41.62
N ALA A 948 12.90 -3.97 41.76
CA ALA A 948 12.07 -4.91 41.02
C ALA A 948 10.59 -4.82 41.44
N GLU A 949 10.32 -4.66 42.74
CA GLU A 949 8.96 -4.47 43.26
C GLU A 949 8.36 -3.13 42.84
N GLU A 950 9.13 -2.03 42.89
CA GLU A 950 8.70 -0.72 42.40
C GLU A 950 8.44 -0.76 40.88
N CYS A 951 9.31 -1.41 40.11
CA CYS A 951 9.11 -1.61 38.67
C CYS A 951 7.84 -2.43 38.39
N LYS A 952 7.57 -3.47 39.18
CA LYS A 952 6.34 -4.26 39.09
C LYS A 952 5.10 -3.42 39.46
N ARG A 953 5.12 -2.66 40.56
CA ARG A 953 4.01 -1.78 40.97
C ARG A 953 3.75 -0.69 39.93
N GLU A 954 4.79 -0.13 39.32
CA GLU A 954 4.64 0.85 38.24
C GLU A 954 4.05 0.22 36.98
N ALA A 955 4.44 -1.02 36.63
CA ALA A 955 3.86 -1.77 35.53
C ALA A 955 2.37 -2.11 35.78
N ASP A 956 2.04 -2.58 36.98
CA ASP A 956 0.67 -2.91 37.39
C ASP A 956 -0.22 -1.66 37.40
N LYS A 957 0.30 -0.52 37.91
CA LYS A 957 -0.38 0.78 37.86
C LYS A 957 -0.63 1.23 36.42
N LYS A 958 0.38 1.16 35.54
CA LYS A 958 0.23 1.48 34.11
C LYS A 958 -0.81 0.60 33.43
N HIS A 959 -0.84 -0.69 33.77
CA HIS A 959 -1.84 -1.63 33.26
C HIS A 959 -3.26 -1.27 33.74
N ALA A 960 -3.43 -0.97 35.04
CA ALA A 960 -4.70 -0.56 35.62
C ALA A 960 -5.22 0.77 35.03
N ASP A 961 -4.34 1.77 34.89
CA ASP A 961 -4.67 3.07 34.27
C ASP A 961 -5.07 2.88 32.80
N ALA A 962 -4.38 2.01 32.06
CA ALA A 962 -4.73 1.67 30.68
C ALA A 962 -6.06 0.90 30.59
N GLU A 963 -6.40 0.04 31.56
CA GLU A 963 -7.71 -0.62 31.63
C GLU A 963 -8.84 0.36 31.98
N ALA A 964 -8.61 1.30 32.91
CA ALA A 964 -9.57 2.34 33.25
C ALA A 964 -9.82 3.31 32.09
N ALA A 965 -8.77 3.70 31.35
CA ALA A 965 -8.89 4.48 30.13
C ALA A 965 -9.69 3.73 29.06
N ARG A 966 -9.40 2.43 28.86
CA ARG A 966 -10.17 1.54 27.99
C ARG A 966 -11.66 1.54 28.38
N ARG A 967 -12.01 1.28 29.64
CA ARG A 967 -13.42 1.28 30.09
C ARG A 967 -14.12 2.61 29.80
N ARG A 968 -13.45 3.74 30.03
CA ARG A 968 -14.00 5.08 29.71
C ARG A 968 -14.24 5.25 28.20
N GLU A 969 -13.28 4.89 27.35
CA GLU A 969 -13.45 4.93 25.88
C GLU A 969 -14.64 4.05 25.43
N LEU A 970 -14.80 2.86 26.01
CA LEU A 970 -15.91 1.97 25.67
C LEU A 970 -17.27 2.54 26.09
N GLU A 971 -17.38 3.10 27.30
CA GLU A 971 -18.64 3.68 27.78
C GLU A 971 -19.00 4.98 27.04
N GLU A 972 -18.04 5.84 26.75
CA GLU A 972 -18.24 7.02 25.90
C GLU A 972 -18.70 6.61 24.48
N PHE A 973 -18.06 5.58 23.92
CA PHE A 973 -18.43 5.07 22.61
C PHE A 973 -19.84 4.45 22.62
N LYS A 974 -20.16 3.64 23.64
CA LYS A 974 -21.53 3.10 23.83
C LYS A 974 -22.54 4.23 23.94
N SER A 975 -22.29 5.22 24.79
CA SER A 975 -23.16 6.39 24.95
C SER A 975 -23.40 7.09 23.60
N THR A 976 -22.33 7.33 22.84
CA THR A 976 -22.39 7.91 21.50
C THR A 976 -23.26 7.07 20.55
N VAL A 977 -23.01 5.76 20.44
CA VAL A 977 -23.79 4.88 19.54
C VAL A 977 -25.24 4.76 19.98
N LEU A 978 -25.49 4.63 21.28
CA LEU A 978 -26.83 4.50 21.84
C LEU A 978 -27.65 5.79 21.64
N SER A 979 -27.02 6.96 21.74
CA SER A 979 -27.66 8.25 21.43
C SER A 979 -28.07 8.40 19.96
N LEU A 980 -27.38 7.69 19.07
CA LEU A 980 -27.64 7.65 17.62
C LEU A 980 -28.56 6.50 17.22
N LEU A 981 -29.16 5.78 18.15
CA LEU A 981 -30.13 4.75 17.78
C LEU A 981 -31.36 5.40 17.15
N PRO A 982 -31.84 4.90 16.00
CA PRO A 982 -33.07 5.39 15.41
C PRO A 982 -34.20 5.25 16.44
N LYS A 983 -34.76 6.38 16.88
CA LYS A 983 -36.00 6.35 17.67
C LYS A 983 -37.06 5.77 16.74
N GLN A 984 -37.68 4.66 17.15
CA GLN A 984 -38.89 4.22 16.46
C GLN A 984 -39.89 5.37 16.58
N PRO A 985 -40.42 5.89 15.45
CA PRO A 985 -41.52 6.84 15.55
C PRO A 985 -42.65 6.16 16.35
N PRO A 986 -43.34 6.91 17.23
CA PRO A 986 -44.51 6.36 17.91
C PRO A 986 -45.42 5.78 16.83
N LEU A 987 -45.78 4.50 16.99
CA LEU A 987 -46.81 3.87 16.17
C LEU A 987 -48.02 4.83 16.19
N PRO A 988 -48.55 5.26 15.04
CA PRO A 988 -49.67 6.18 15.00
C PRO A 988 -50.78 5.61 15.89
N ALA A 989 -51.08 6.30 16.98
CA ALA A 989 -52.12 5.91 17.91
C ALA A 989 -53.46 5.98 17.16
N ASN A 990 -54.16 4.85 17.12
CA ASN A 990 -55.54 4.66 16.68
C ASN A 990 -56.09 5.75 15.73
N VAL A 991 -55.86 5.56 14.43
CA VAL A 991 -56.80 6.08 13.41
C VAL A 991 -58.03 5.16 13.44
N THR A 992 -58.86 5.33 14.46
CA THR A 992 -60.24 4.87 14.48
C THR A 992 -61.10 6.06 14.09
N GLU A 993 -61.37 6.25 12.80
CA GLU A 993 -62.62 6.84 12.30
C GLU A 993 -62.63 6.81 10.76
N GLY A 994 -63.66 6.15 10.22
CA GLY A 994 -63.95 6.06 8.78
C GLY A 994 -63.39 4.81 8.09
N MET A 995 -63.92 3.62 8.38
CA MET A 995 -63.69 2.42 7.55
C MET A 995 -64.37 2.59 6.17
N PRO A 996 -63.61 2.63 5.05
CA PRO A 996 -64.15 2.32 3.74
C PRO A 996 -64.16 0.80 3.55
N LYS A 997 -65.00 0.33 2.62
CA LYS A 997 -65.26 -1.07 2.25
C LYS A 997 -64.02 -1.99 2.34
N ALA A 998 -64.11 -3.01 3.20
CA ALA A 998 -63.39 -4.28 3.22
C ALA A 998 -61.98 -4.29 2.57
N SER A 999 -61.06 -3.45 3.04
CA SER A 999 -59.63 -3.61 2.76
C SER A 999 -59.12 -4.92 3.39
N PHE A 1000 -58.18 -5.59 2.74
CA PHE A 1000 -57.54 -6.77 3.33
C PHE A 1000 -57.05 -6.50 4.77
N SER A 1001 -57.22 -7.48 5.66
CA SER A 1001 -56.47 -7.45 6.93
C SER A 1001 -54.97 -7.45 6.62
N ALA A 1002 -54.15 -6.85 7.49
CA ALA A 1002 -52.70 -6.80 7.28
C ALA A 1002 -52.09 -8.19 7.05
N GLU A 1003 -52.68 -9.24 7.65
CA GLU A 1003 -52.26 -10.63 7.44
C GLU A 1003 -52.64 -11.16 6.04
N ILE A 1004 -53.84 -10.84 5.54
CA ILE A 1004 -54.28 -11.25 4.19
C ILE A 1004 -53.46 -10.51 3.12
N ALA A 1005 -53.26 -9.19 3.27
CA ALA A 1005 -52.40 -8.40 2.37
C ALA A 1005 -50.96 -8.95 2.36
N GLN A 1006 -50.43 -9.31 3.53
CA GLN A 1006 -49.13 -9.93 3.69
C GLN A 1006 -49.05 -11.28 2.97
N ARG A 1007 -49.98 -12.21 3.21
CA ARG A 1007 -49.99 -13.54 2.58
C ARG A 1007 -50.26 -13.47 1.06
N ALA A 1008 -51.08 -12.53 0.59
CA ALA A 1008 -51.37 -12.30 -0.83
C ALA A 1008 -50.14 -11.76 -1.56
N GLY A 1009 -49.48 -10.77 -0.97
CA GLY A 1009 -48.19 -10.29 -1.45
C GLY A 1009 -47.17 -11.43 -1.60
N TYR A 1010 -47.13 -12.37 -0.65
CA TYR A 1010 -46.23 -13.54 -0.71
C TYR A 1010 -46.53 -14.52 -1.85
N PHE A 1011 -47.81 -14.84 -2.07
CA PHE A 1011 -48.21 -15.80 -3.08
C PHE A 1011 -47.87 -15.30 -4.48
N VAL A 1012 -48.06 -14.00 -4.74
CA VAL A 1012 -47.91 -13.45 -6.08
C VAL A 1012 -46.52 -12.84 -6.36
N HIS A 1013 -45.70 -12.56 -5.33
CA HIS A 1013 -44.32 -12.05 -5.50
C HIS A 1013 -43.36 -12.99 -6.24
N GLU A 1014 -43.66 -14.29 -6.37
CA GLU A 1014 -42.89 -15.18 -7.25
C GLU A 1014 -43.07 -14.81 -8.74
N VAL A 1015 -44.15 -14.10 -9.04
CA VAL A 1015 -44.67 -13.91 -10.39
C VAL A 1015 -44.68 -12.44 -10.82
N ALA A 1016 -45.12 -11.49 -9.99
CA ALA A 1016 -45.04 -10.04 -10.22
C ALA A 1016 -44.85 -9.22 -8.91
N ASP A 1017 -44.61 -7.91 -8.99
CA ASP A 1017 -44.46 -7.01 -7.84
C ASP A 1017 -45.82 -6.41 -7.45
N PHE A 1018 -46.28 -6.65 -6.22
CA PHE A 1018 -47.63 -6.28 -5.72
C PHE A 1018 -47.57 -5.31 -4.54
N ALA A 1019 -46.45 -4.62 -4.32
CA ALA A 1019 -46.41 -3.52 -3.36
C ALA A 1019 -47.54 -2.52 -3.67
N GLY A 1020 -48.44 -2.30 -2.70
CA GLY A 1020 -49.57 -1.38 -2.80
C GLY A 1020 -50.88 -1.94 -3.39
N CYS A 1021 -51.09 -3.25 -3.43
CA CYS A 1021 -52.43 -3.81 -3.71
C CYS A 1021 -53.23 -3.97 -2.42
N ASP A 1022 -54.40 -3.36 -2.34
CA ASP A 1022 -55.27 -3.36 -1.16
C ASP A 1022 -56.57 -4.18 -1.34
N SER A 1023 -56.84 -4.63 -2.56
CA SER A 1023 -58.06 -5.33 -2.97
C SER A 1023 -57.80 -6.56 -3.85
N TRP A 1024 -58.79 -7.45 -3.97
CA TRP A 1024 -58.71 -8.60 -4.89
C TRP A 1024 -58.66 -8.14 -6.36
N GLU A 1025 -59.33 -7.04 -6.67
CA GLU A 1025 -59.40 -6.41 -7.99
C GLU A 1025 -58.01 -5.94 -8.44
N ASP A 1026 -57.26 -5.31 -7.53
CA ASP A 1026 -55.87 -4.89 -7.76
C ASP A 1026 -54.95 -6.08 -8.05
N ILE A 1027 -55.12 -7.16 -7.30
CA ILE A 1027 -54.35 -8.39 -7.51
C ILE A 1027 -54.66 -8.96 -8.90
N GLU A 1028 -55.94 -9.01 -9.27
CA GLU A 1028 -56.36 -9.49 -10.59
C GLU A 1028 -55.80 -8.61 -11.72
N ALA A 1029 -55.86 -7.28 -11.58
CA ALA A 1029 -55.37 -6.31 -12.55
C ALA A 1029 -53.86 -6.49 -12.81
N ARG A 1030 -53.07 -6.68 -11.75
CA ARG A 1030 -51.62 -6.93 -11.90
C ARG A 1030 -51.30 -8.33 -12.41
N LEU A 1031 -52.08 -9.35 -12.06
CA LEU A 1031 -51.94 -10.70 -12.64
C LEU A 1031 -52.18 -10.69 -14.16
N LYS A 1032 -53.07 -9.82 -14.66
CA LYS A 1032 -53.25 -9.61 -16.11
C LYS A 1032 -51.98 -9.11 -16.80
N ASN A 1033 -51.05 -8.48 -16.09
CA ASN A 1033 -49.77 -8.02 -16.64
C ASN A 1033 -48.66 -9.09 -16.64
N VAL A 1034 -48.90 -10.25 -16.01
CA VAL A 1034 -47.96 -11.36 -15.98
C VAL A 1034 -48.04 -12.18 -17.28
N SER A 1035 -46.90 -12.74 -17.73
CA SER A 1035 -46.89 -13.68 -18.85
C SER A 1035 -47.65 -14.98 -18.52
N ASN A 1036 -48.49 -15.43 -19.47
CA ASN A 1036 -49.32 -16.62 -19.32
C ASN A 1036 -48.51 -17.88 -18.91
N PRO A 1037 -47.34 -18.20 -19.51
CA PRO A 1037 -46.55 -19.37 -19.12
C PRO A 1037 -46.15 -19.39 -17.63
N LYS A 1038 -45.86 -18.21 -17.06
CA LYS A 1038 -45.42 -18.10 -15.66
C LYS A 1038 -46.56 -18.31 -14.69
N LEU A 1039 -47.77 -17.86 -15.04
CA LEU A 1039 -48.97 -18.15 -14.27
C LEU A 1039 -49.32 -19.65 -14.33
N LYS A 1040 -49.12 -20.29 -15.49
CA LYS A 1040 -49.33 -21.73 -15.66
C LYS A 1040 -48.35 -22.56 -14.82
N GLU A 1041 -47.06 -22.21 -14.85
CA GLU A 1041 -46.03 -22.84 -14.01
C GLU A 1041 -46.39 -22.74 -12.52
N MET A 1042 -46.92 -21.58 -12.10
CA MET A 1042 -47.35 -21.38 -10.72
C MET A 1042 -48.53 -22.29 -10.34
N LEU A 1043 -49.55 -22.41 -11.18
CA LEU A 1043 -50.69 -23.30 -10.96
C LEU A 1043 -50.24 -24.77 -10.89
N GLN A 1044 -49.37 -25.20 -11.81
CA GLN A 1044 -48.81 -26.55 -11.82
C GLN A 1044 -47.98 -26.83 -10.55
N GLY A 1045 -47.18 -25.85 -10.09
CA GLY A 1045 -46.42 -25.95 -8.84
C GLY A 1045 -47.29 -26.08 -7.58
N LYS A 1046 -48.57 -25.72 -7.68
CA LYS A 1046 -49.59 -25.87 -6.62
C LYS A 1046 -50.45 -27.12 -6.77
N GLY A 1047 -50.12 -28.01 -7.71
CA GLY A 1047 -50.84 -29.25 -7.93
C GLY A 1047 -52.14 -29.09 -8.72
N VAL A 1048 -52.36 -27.95 -9.40
CA VAL A 1048 -53.47 -27.81 -10.35
C VAL A 1048 -53.09 -28.55 -11.63
N THR A 1049 -53.67 -29.73 -11.84
CA THR A 1049 -53.37 -30.62 -12.96
C THR A 1049 -53.95 -30.09 -14.28
N ASP A 1050 -55.17 -29.56 -14.25
CA ASP A 1050 -55.84 -28.97 -15.42
C ASP A 1050 -55.68 -27.46 -15.46
N VAL A 1051 -54.54 -27.00 -15.97
CA VAL A 1051 -54.28 -25.57 -16.14
C VAL A 1051 -54.93 -25.06 -17.43
N PRO A 1052 -55.80 -24.03 -17.36
CA PRO A 1052 -56.49 -23.51 -18.54
C PRO A 1052 -55.55 -23.03 -19.64
N SER A 1053 -55.99 -23.09 -20.90
CA SER A 1053 -55.19 -22.66 -22.04
C SER A 1053 -55.13 -21.13 -22.18
N SER A 1054 -56.26 -20.44 -21.95
CA SER A 1054 -56.42 -18.99 -22.13
C SER A 1054 -55.95 -18.17 -20.91
N LYS A 1055 -55.32 -17.02 -21.17
CA LYS A 1055 -54.77 -16.15 -20.11
C LYS A 1055 -55.82 -15.67 -19.09
N PRO A 1056 -57.04 -15.24 -19.49
CA PRO A 1056 -58.07 -14.86 -18.52
C PRO A 1056 -58.48 -16.01 -17.61
N ALA A 1057 -58.61 -17.23 -18.16
CA ALA A 1057 -58.96 -18.41 -17.37
C ALA A 1057 -57.82 -18.82 -16.42
N VAL A 1058 -56.57 -18.68 -16.85
CA VAL A 1058 -55.39 -18.88 -15.98
C VAL A 1058 -55.35 -17.86 -14.85
N VAL A 1059 -55.58 -16.57 -15.12
CA VAL A 1059 -55.68 -15.53 -14.07
C VAL A 1059 -56.81 -15.86 -13.09
N LYS A 1060 -57.99 -16.27 -13.60
CA LYS A 1060 -59.13 -16.66 -12.76
C LYS A 1060 -58.84 -17.90 -11.90
N ALA A 1061 -58.13 -18.89 -12.45
CA ALA A 1061 -57.69 -20.07 -11.71
C ALA A 1061 -56.68 -19.71 -10.62
N VAL A 1062 -55.74 -18.80 -10.91
CA VAL A 1062 -54.80 -18.26 -9.92
C VAL A 1062 -55.55 -17.53 -8.81
N MET A 1063 -56.51 -16.67 -9.15
CA MET A 1063 -57.35 -15.96 -8.19
C MET A 1063 -58.17 -16.91 -7.32
N ARG A 1064 -58.62 -18.04 -7.87
CA ARG A 1064 -59.35 -19.07 -7.10
C ARG A 1064 -58.43 -19.81 -6.13
N VAL A 1065 -57.24 -20.22 -6.56
CA VAL A 1065 -56.24 -20.86 -5.68
C VAL A 1065 -55.84 -19.91 -4.57
N LEU A 1066 -55.60 -18.64 -4.91
CA LEU A 1066 -55.41 -17.57 -3.95
C LEU A 1066 -56.56 -17.57 -2.96
N LYS A 1067 -57.78 -17.18 -3.38
CA LYS A 1067 -58.94 -17.05 -2.50
C LYS A 1067 -59.17 -18.28 -1.61
N ASN A 1068 -59.02 -19.50 -2.14
CA ASN A 1068 -59.15 -20.74 -1.37
C ASN A 1068 -58.05 -20.92 -0.30
N GLU A 1069 -56.81 -20.53 -0.58
CA GLU A 1069 -55.75 -20.51 0.43
C GLU A 1069 -56.04 -19.45 1.52
N PHE A 1070 -56.72 -18.34 1.21
CA PHE A 1070 -57.04 -17.29 2.20
C PHE A 1070 -58.34 -17.52 2.97
N SER A 1071 -59.33 -18.19 2.39
CA SER A 1071 -60.56 -18.57 3.11
C SER A 1071 -60.28 -19.60 4.22
N SER A 1072 -59.10 -20.21 4.24
CA SER A 1072 -58.62 -21.04 5.37
C SER A 1072 -57.97 -20.23 6.51
N VAL A 1073 -57.88 -18.90 6.36
CA VAL A 1073 -57.21 -17.96 7.27
C VAL A 1073 -58.18 -16.96 7.90
N GLN A 1074 -59.31 -16.70 7.23
CA GLN A 1074 -60.51 -16.14 7.84
C GLN A 1074 -61.16 -17.18 8.73
#